data_AF-A0A653CNH1-F1
#
_entry.id   AF-A0A653CNH1-F1
#
_cell.length_a   1.000
_cell.length_b   1.000
_cell.length_c   1.000
_cell.angle_alpha   90.00
_cell.angle_beta   90.00
_cell.angle_gamma   90.00
#
_symmetry.space_group_name_H-M   'P 1'
#
loop_
_entity.id
_entity.type
_entity.pdbx_description
1 polymer ?
#
loop_
_entity_poly.entity_id
_entity_poly.type
_entity_poly.pdbx_seq_one_letter_code
_entity_poly.pdbx_strand_id
1 'polypeptide(L)'
;MVFYEACRYKKVLWKEVRVGDLIHLSNNEVVPADILLLRSSDPSGCCYIDTGHLDGETNLKQRQVARGFVEKQRIFEPSKFRSTIEVEAPTTKIYRFHGAIVHPSGGRVPVGTDNLLLRECLLKNTDYVEGIVVYAGHETKAMLNNGGPRYKRSSLEKQMNQDVIWCVFILIFLCVIGAIGCKLWLGHYKDLAPPFKENDDTTEAFLAFWTFIIILQIMIPLSLYVTLEMCKIIQVYHIHHNVDLYDSAVDKRTECRALNITEELGQIQYIFSDKTGTLTENRMIFRRCAIAGVDYNHPFLENENAGASGTSSQQGGGQGHLSVAVNDQLLADLRREVGLAVEQTYSLCGVGMSGGRLPPTHSGRIQEFLLLLAICNTVVCSQHPHIDLMNASGIIEQPSLFDKREHSGDHTSSSSTSQSLSMNDKYTRLEESRSVTPSPPLNTYLLDNKRKDSPTMNNYATPDSRQRQQQHVQALSPIDSVESSPTQESPVPTTTVAASVTATPQGGSKGQRPKLLNIPYFLKKGNNLTDEQKAKLRQQSVGGVGVPGTPSPYDLKPIFEAESPDELALVDAAYNYGCRLLRRTPTSVTVETPDDGRLNYEILNVLPFDSTRKRMSIIVRHPNSKQIILYCKGADSSMLPQLTPVEDDSEQKLIISKTQQHLNQYAREGLRVLLMAKRVLTQHQYDEWYRRHREAELSIENLERRVRDSCSSIETNLTLLGATGIEDRLQEGVPETLSSLIAAGIVVWVLTGDKPETAINIAYSAKLFSPQMELLKLMARSKEAAETTIHCYLAEIERSMGEGSGTSAADNRIRPSTSTNDLYDYSQKRHKTRALAVDGKTLTFILDRRANLTKPFLRLTTYCNSVLCCRATPLQKAYIVRVVRKS
;
A
#
# COMPACT_ATOMS: atom_id res chain seq x y z
N MET A 1 -12.05 -46.71 -5.49
CA MET A 1 -11.77 -45.42 -6.17
C MET A 1 -12.59 -44.27 -5.58
N VAL A 2 -13.93 -44.25 -5.65
CA VAL A 2 -14.79 -43.11 -5.23
C VAL A 2 -14.38 -42.43 -3.89
N PHE A 3 -14.01 -43.18 -2.85
CA PHE A 3 -13.58 -42.60 -1.57
C PHE A 3 -12.29 -41.74 -1.61
N TYR A 4 -11.44 -41.88 -2.63
CA TYR A 4 -10.21 -41.08 -2.77
C TYR A 4 -10.44 -39.69 -3.37
N GLU A 5 -11.54 -39.47 -4.10
CA GLU A 5 -11.85 -38.15 -4.68
C GLU A 5 -12.37 -37.16 -3.63
N ALA A 6 -12.96 -37.67 -2.55
CA ALA A 6 -13.61 -36.87 -1.50
C ALA A 6 -12.63 -36.12 -0.56
N CYS A 7 -11.33 -36.41 -0.62
CA CYS A 7 -10.30 -35.86 0.29
C CYS A 7 -9.23 -35.03 -0.45
N ARG A 8 -9.51 -34.58 -1.68
CA ARG A 8 -8.56 -33.92 -2.58
C ARG A 8 -8.93 -32.46 -2.79
N TYR A 9 -7.95 -31.55 -2.78
CA TYR A 9 -8.19 -30.17 -3.19
C TYR A 9 -8.35 -30.06 -4.72
N LYS A 10 -9.27 -29.20 -5.16
CA LYS A 10 -9.58 -28.98 -6.58
C LYS A 10 -9.34 -27.52 -6.94
N LYS A 11 -8.54 -27.26 -7.97
CA LYS A 11 -8.38 -25.92 -8.54
C LYS A 11 -9.71 -25.48 -9.17
N VAL A 12 -10.29 -24.42 -8.66
CA VAL A 12 -11.58 -23.83 -9.06
C VAL A 12 -11.42 -22.35 -9.37
N LEU A 13 -12.37 -21.75 -10.08
CA LEU A 13 -12.37 -20.31 -10.35
C LEU A 13 -12.95 -19.56 -9.15
N TRP A 14 -12.44 -18.37 -8.82
CA TRP A 14 -12.93 -17.57 -7.68
C TRP A 14 -14.44 -17.27 -7.70
N LYS A 15 -15.05 -17.23 -8.90
CA LYS A 15 -16.50 -17.06 -9.09
C LYS A 15 -17.35 -18.25 -8.60
N GLU A 16 -16.72 -19.41 -8.37
CA GLU A 16 -17.35 -20.68 -7.98
C GLU A 16 -17.26 -20.92 -6.46
N VAL A 17 -16.40 -20.17 -5.77
CA VAL A 17 -16.17 -20.19 -4.31
C VAL A 17 -17.38 -19.69 -3.54
N ARG A 18 -17.72 -20.35 -2.44
CA ARG A 18 -18.89 -20.12 -1.58
C ARG A 18 -18.50 -20.06 -0.11
N VAL A 19 -19.38 -19.46 0.70
CA VAL A 19 -19.27 -19.52 2.17
C VAL A 19 -19.35 -20.98 2.63
N GLY A 20 -18.43 -21.39 3.50
CA GLY A 20 -18.27 -22.76 3.96
C GLY A 20 -17.28 -23.61 3.14
N ASP A 21 -16.81 -23.16 1.98
CA ASP A 21 -15.78 -23.90 1.23
C ASP A 21 -14.43 -23.88 1.98
N LEU A 22 -13.74 -25.02 1.98
CA LEU A 22 -12.36 -25.14 2.47
C LEU A 22 -11.39 -24.84 1.33
N ILE A 23 -10.49 -23.89 1.56
CA ILE A 23 -9.50 -23.39 0.59
C ILE A 23 -8.09 -23.63 1.15
N HIS A 24 -7.24 -24.16 0.29
CA HIS A 24 -5.79 -24.17 0.43
C HIS A 24 -5.22 -23.03 -0.45
N LEU A 25 -4.31 -22.22 0.10
CA LEU A 25 -3.64 -21.12 -0.59
C LEU A 25 -2.13 -21.30 -0.49
N SER A 26 -1.41 -21.19 -1.60
CA SER A 26 0.05 -21.28 -1.66
C SER A 26 0.72 -19.90 -1.40
N ASN A 27 2.02 -19.87 -1.09
CA ASN A 27 2.74 -18.60 -0.92
C ASN A 27 2.59 -17.66 -2.14
N ASN A 28 2.49 -16.35 -1.89
CA ASN A 28 2.22 -15.31 -2.89
C ASN A 28 0.89 -15.42 -3.66
N GLU A 29 -0.03 -16.34 -3.33
CA GLU A 29 -1.38 -16.30 -3.89
C GLU A 29 -2.23 -15.18 -3.26
N VAL A 30 -3.15 -14.62 -4.05
CA VAL A 30 -4.12 -13.60 -3.59
C VAL A 30 -5.31 -14.29 -2.94
N VAL A 31 -5.68 -13.82 -1.76
CA VAL A 31 -6.82 -14.31 -0.97
C VAL A 31 -8.15 -14.00 -1.71
N PRO A 32 -8.95 -15.02 -2.10
CA PRO A 32 -10.09 -14.86 -3.02
C PRO A 32 -11.39 -14.37 -2.36
N ALA A 33 -11.52 -14.58 -1.06
CA ALA A 33 -12.69 -14.33 -0.21
C ALA A 33 -12.23 -14.12 1.24
N ASP A 34 -13.08 -13.67 2.15
CA ASP A 34 -12.67 -13.52 3.56
C ASP A 34 -12.67 -14.91 4.22
N ILE A 35 -11.49 -15.37 4.65
CA ILE A 35 -11.21 -16.76 5.04
C ILE A 35 -10.72 -16.83 6.49
N LEU A 36 -11.33 -17.69 7.30
CA LEU A 36 -10.85 -18.00 8.65
C LEU A 36 -9.71 -19.03 8.59
N LEU A 37 -8.57 -18.71 9.17
CA LEU A 37 -7.36 -19.53 9.17
C LEU A 37 -7.49 -20.75 10.09
N LEU A 38 -7.31 -21.95 9.54
CA LEU A 38 -7.44 -23.24 10.27
C LEU A 38 -6.12 -24.02 10.37
N ARG A 39 -5.23 -23.93 9.36
CA ARG A 39 -3.87 -24.50 9.37
C ARG A 39 -2.89 -23.59 8.63
N SER A 40 -1.63 -23.62 9.03
CA SER A 40 -0.49 -23.02 8.33
C SER A 40 0.60 -24.07 8.13
N SER A 41 1.52 -23.89 7.18
CA SER A 41 2.74 -24.70 7.08
C SER A 41 3.71 -24.43 8.24
N ASP A 42 3.67 -23.23 8.85
CA ASP A 42 4.47 -22.87 10.02
C ASP A 42 4.04 -23.66 11.29
N PRO A 43 4.98 -24.33 11.99
CA PRO A 43 4.69 -25.06 13.22
C PRO A 43 4.12 -24.23 14.39
N SER A 44 4.23 -22.89 14.38
CA SER A 44 3.59 -22.03 15.40
C SER A 44 2.14 -21.61 15.04
N GLY A 45 1.63 -22.11 13.90
CA GLY A 45 0.30 -21.81 13.40
C GLY A 45 0.14 -20.37 12.91
N CYS A 46 1.24 -19.68 12.58
CA CYS A 46 1.22 -18.30 12.10
C CYS A 46 1.27 -18.24 10.56
N CYS A 47 0.78 -17.16 9.98
CA CYS A 47 1.08 -16.76 8.61
C CYS A 47 1.16 -15.23 8.52
N TYR A 48 1.55 -14.71 7.36
CA TYR A 48 1.63 -13.27 7.13
C TYR A 48 0.80 -12.90 5.90
N ILE A 49 0.13 -11.75 5.95
CA ILE A 49 -0.58 -11.19 4.81
C ILE A 49 -0.10 -9.78 4.50
N ASP A 50 0.12 -9.50 3.22
CA ASP A 50 0.32 -8.14 2.71
C ASP A 50 -1.06 -7.52 2.45
N THR A 51 -1.33 -6.36 3.07
CA THR A 51 -2.60 -5.64 2.95
C THR A 51 -2.53 -4.40 2.08
N GLY A 52 -1.40 -4.15 1.40
CA GLY A 52 -1.17 -2.92 0.61
C GLY A 52 -2.23 -2.64 -0.45
N HIS A 53 -2.90 -3.66 -0.99
CA HIS A 53 -4.04 -3.50 -1.91
C HIS A 53 -5.32 -2.97 -1.25
N LEU A 54 -5.50 -3.20 0.05
CA LEU A 54 -6.74 -2.94 0.80
C LEU A 54 -6.69 -1.63 1.61
N ASP A 55 -5.56 -1.34 2.25
CA ASP A 55 -5.37 -0.17 3.13
C ASP A 55 -4.17 0.71 2.75
N GLY A 56 -3.31 0.27 1.83
CA GLY A 56 -2.09 0.98 1.44
C GLY A 56 -0.94 0.87 2.45
N GLU A 57 -1.06 0.04 3.48
CA GLU A 57 0.01 -0.22 4.45
C GLU A 57 0.94 -1.30 3.88
N THR A 58 2.22 -0.97 3.67
CA THR A 58 3.24 -1.88 3.09
C THR A 58 3.76 -2.94 4.08
N ASN A 59 3.16 -3.04 5.27
CA ASN A 59 3.66 -3.87 6.36
C ASN A 59 2.97 -5.23 6.37
N LEU A 60 3.75 -6.30 6.49
CA LEU A 60 3.23 -7.67 6.56
C LEU A 60 2.50 -7.90 7.89
N LYS A 61 1.19 -8.09 7.85
CA LYS A 61 0.35 -8.28 9.04
C LYS A 61 0.30 -9.75 9.41
N GLN A 62 0.79 -10.09 10.61
CA GLN A 62 0.75 -11.45 11.12
C GLN A 62 -0.71 -11.90 11.38
N ARG A 63 -0.96 -13.18 11.16
CA ARG A 63 -2.20 -13.90 11.47
C ARG A 63 -1.84 -15.21 12.18
N GLN A 64 -2.74 -15.73 13.01
CA GLN A 64 -2.53 -16.97 13.76
C GLN A 64 -3.81 -17.84 13.76
N VAL A 65 -3.64 -19.16 13.66
CA VAL A 65 -4.72 -20.13 13.94
C VAL A 65 -5.23 -19.92 15.38
N ALA A 66 -6.55 -20.04 15.59
CA ALA A 66 -7.16 -19.82 16.90
C ALA A 66 -6.57 -20.77 17.96
N ARG A 67 -5.95 -20.23 19.03
CA ARG A 67 -5.15 -21.00 20.00
C ARG A 67 -5.91 -22.20 20.61
N GLY A 68 -7.14 -21.97 21.06
CA GLY A 68 -8.02 -23.01 21.61
C GLY A 68 -8.59 -24.02 20.59
N PHE A 69 -8.25 -23.90 19.31
CA PHE A 69 -8.50 -24.91 18.27
C PHE A 69 -7.32 -25.88 18.14
N VAL A 70 -6.08 -25.34 18.10
CA VAL A 70 -4.83 -26.14 18.02
C VAL A 70 -4.71 -27.12 19.19
N GLU A 71 -5.08 -26.69 20.40
CA GLU A 71 -5.09 -27.53 21.61
C GLU A 71 -6.08 -28.71 21.53
N LYS A 72 -7.19 -28.54 20.81
CA LYS A 72 -8.25 -29.55 20.67
C LYS A 72 -8.04 -30.47 19.46
N GLN A 73 -7.39 -29.99 18.41
CA GLN A 73 -7.11 -30.73 17.19
C GLN A 73 -5.65 -30.51 16.74
N ARG A 74 -4.73 -31.31 17.29
CA ARG A 74 -3.28 -31.25 16.97
C ARG A 74 -2.94 -31.43 15.49
N ILE A 75 -3.82 -32.06 14.71
CA ILE A 75 -3.69 -32.21 13.26
C ILE A 75 -5.04 -31.83 12.62
N PHE A 76 -5.08 -30.68 11.95
CA PHE A 76 -6.22 -30.31 11.12
C PHE A 76 -6.23 -31.13 9.83
N GLU A 77 -7.35 -31.84 9.61
CA GLU A 77 -7.60 -32.64 8.42
C GLU A 77 -8.97 -32.22 7.84
N PRO A 78 -9.02 -31.66 6.62
CA PRO A 78 -10.24 -31.13 6.00
C PRO A 78 -11.45 -32.07 6.05
N SER A 79 -11.23 -33.35 5.77
CA SER A 79 -12.25 -34.43 5.75
C SER A 79 -12.98 -34.64 7.09
N LYS A 80 -12.36 -34.22 8.21
CA LYS A 80 -12.84 -34.46 9.59
C LYS A 80 -13.39 -33.21 10.24
N PHE A 81 -13.33 -32.04 9.58
CA PHE A 81 -13.85 -30.80 10.14
C PHE A 81 -15.38 -30.85 10.23
N ARG A 82 -15.91 -30.67 11.45
CA ARG A 82 -17.34 -30.72 11.77
C ARG A 82 -17.82 -29.55 12.65
N SER A 83 -16.99 -28.54 12.85
CA SER A 83 -17.32 -27.41 13.73
C SER A 83 -18.17 -26.38 12.99
N THR A 84 -19.20 -25.85 13.66
CA THR A 84 -19.97 -24.71 13.17
C THR A 84 -19.19 -23.42 13.39
N ILE A 85 -19.30 -22.44 12.51
CA ILE A 85 -18.69 -21.12 12.68
C ILE A 85 -19.79 -20.07 12.78
N GLU A 86 -19.77 -19.33 13.89
CA GLU A 86 -20.68 -18.23 14.19
C GLU A 86 -19.92 -16.91 14.06
N VAL A 87 -20.43 -15.93 13.31
CA VAL A 87 -19.77 -14.64 13.05
C VAL A 87 -20.76 -13.48 13.11
N GLU A 88 -20.27 -12.25 13.34
CA GLU A 88 -21.09 -11.05 13.14
C GLU A 88 -21.51 -10.88 11.67
N ALA A 89 -22.54 -10.07 11.40
CA ALA A 89 -22.93 -9.74 10.02
C ALA A 89 -21.79 -8.96 9.30
N PRO A 90 -21.70 -9.02 7.95
CA PRO A 90 -20.68 -8.29 7.20
C PRO A 90 -20.65 -6.79 7.53
N THR A 91 -19.46 -6.24 7.81
CA THR A 91 -19.26 -4.82 8.15
C THR A 91 -18.09 -4.20 7.38
N THR A 92 -18.26 -2.93 6.98
CA THR A 92 -17.22 -2.09 6.36
C THR A 92 -15.98 -1.87 7.24
N LYS A 93 -16.07 -2.12 8.55
CA LYS A 93 -14.96 -1.98 9.50
C LYS A 93 -13.94 -3.11 9.26
N ILE A 94 -12.92 -2.85 8.43
CA ILE A 94 -11.87 -3.80 8.04
C ILE A 94 -11.24 -4.48 9.27
N TYR A 95 -10.79 -3.68 10.25
CA TYR A 95 -10.09 -4.17 11.45
C TYR A 95 -10.99 -4.77 12.54
N ARG A 96 -12.31 -4.83 12.34
CA ARG A 96 -13.25 -5.45 13.28
C ARG A 96 -13.77 -6.75 12.70
N PHE A 97 -13.53 -7.84 13.42
CA PHE A 97 -14.18 -9.13 13.20
C PHE A 97 -14.36 -9.82 14.55
N HIS A 98 -15.53 -10.41 14.77
CA HIS A 98 -15.84 -11.20 15.96
C HIS A 98 -16.64 -12.43 15.57
N GLY A 99 -16.29 -13.58 16.14
CA GLY A 99 -17.02 -14.83 15.97
C GLY A 99 -16.57 -15.90 16.96
N ALA A 100 -17.06 -17.12 16.76
CA ALA A 100 -16.61 -18.32 17.46
C ALA A 100 -16.64 -19.57 16.56
N ILE A 101 -15.64 -20.42 16.71
CA ILE A 101 -15.69 -21.81 16.23
C ILE A 101 -16.40 -22.62 17.32
N VAL A 102 -17.55 -23.21 17.00
CA VAL A 102 -18.33 -24.06 17.89
C VAL A 102 -18.03 -25.53 17.56
N HIS A 103 -17.19 -26.14 18.38
CA HIS A 103 -16.88 -27.57 18.25
C HIS A 103 -18.13 -28.43 18.58
N PRO A 104 -18.36 -29.60 17.93
CA PRO A 104 -19.53 -30.45 18.21
C PRO A 104 -19.68 -30.93 19.67
N SER A 105 -18.62 -30.83 20.48
CA SER A 105 -18.67 -31.05 21.94
C SER A 105 -19.17 -29.84 22.75
N GLY A 106 -19.86 -28.88 22.11
CA GLY A 106 -20.35 -27.63 22.73
C GLY A 106 -19.26 -26.58 23.07
N GLY A 107 -17.99 -26.92 22.90
CA GLY A 107 -16.86 -26.05 23.29
C GLY A 107 -16.59 -24.95 22.28
N ARG A 108 -17.08 -23.74 22.54
CA ARG A 108 -16.83 -22.53 21.73
C ARG A 108 -15.38 -22.05 21.88
N VAL A 109 -14.75 -21.64 20.78
CA VAL A 109 -13.43 -21.00 20.71
C VAL A 109 -13.60 -19.63 20.04
N PRO A 110 -13.33 -18.50 20.72
CA PRO A 110 -13.51 -17.18 20.12
C PRO A 110 -12.52 -16.96 18.97
N VAL A 111 -12.94 -16.22 17.95
CA VAL A 111 -12.10 -15.76 16.84
C VAL A 111 -12.26 -14.26 16.62
N GLY A 112 -11.15 -13.62 16.23
CA GLY A 112 -11.05 -12.19 15.97
C GLY A 112 -10.26 -11.89 14.70
N THR A 113 -9.99 -10.60 14.46
CA THR A 113 -9.31 -10.11 13.24
C THR A 113 -7.98 -10.81 12.96
N ASP A 114 -7.25 -11.22 14.00
CA ASP A 114 -5.96 -11.92 13.90
C ASP A 114 -6.06 -13.35 13.34
N ASN A 115 -7.28 -13.91 13.25
CA ASN A 115 -7.55 -15.22 12.66
C ASN A 115 -8.12 -15.14 11.23
N LEU A 116 -8.37 -13.92 10.71
CA LEU A 116 -9.06 -13.70 9.44
C LEU A 116 -8.08 -13.22 8.35
N LEU A 117 -8.02 -13.97 7.25
CA LEU A 117 -7.42 -13.56 6.00
C LEU A 117 -8.47 -12.77 5.20
N LEU A 118 -8.11 -11.58 4.72
CA LEU A 118 -9.03 -10.68 4.02
C LEU A 118 -8.84 -10.82 2.51
N ARG A 119 -9.94 -10.71 1.76
CA ARG A 119 -9.94 -10.70 0.30
C ARG A 119 -8.99 -9.63 -0.26
N GLU A 120 -8.31 -9.96 -1.37
CA GLU A 120 -7.39 -9.09 -2.14
C GLU A 120 -6.01 -8.86 -1.48
N CYS A 121 -5.80 -9.33 -0.23
CA CYS A 121 -4.48 -9.47 0.38
C CYS A 121 -3.67 -10.60 -0.28
N LEU A 122 -2.33 -10.52 -0.22
CA LEU A 122 -1.41 -11.58 -0.66
C LEU A 122 -0.92 -12.40 0.54
N LEU A 123 -0.84 -13.73 0.41
CA LEU A 123 -0.17 -14.58 1.39
C LEU A 123 1.37 -14.42 1.30
N LYS A 124 2.04 -14.36 2.44
CA LYS A 124 3.50 -14.18 2.57
C LYS A 124 4.09 -15.07 3.67
N ASN A 125 5.40 -15.31 3.60
CA ASN A 125 6.20 -16.03 4.60
C ASN A 125 5.65 -17.39 5.09
N THR A 126 4.85 -18.06 4.27
CA THR A 126 4.26 -19.37 4.56
C THR A 126 4.08 -20.13 3.25
N ASP A 127 4.50 -21.39 3.21
CA ASP A 127 4.46 -22.22 2.00
C ASP A 127 3.03 -22.46 1.53
N TYR A 128 2.15 -22.71 2.49
CA TYR A 128 0.70 -22.75 2.30
C TYR A 128 -0.06 -22.45 3.59
N VAL A 129 -1.35 -22.12 3.45
CA VAL A 129 -2.34 -22.11 4.54
C VAL A 129 -3.62 -22.83 4.11
N GLU A 130 -4.34 -23.42 5.05
CA GLU A 130 -5.71 -23.92 4.86
C GLU A 130 -6.68 -23.12 5.74
N GLY A 131 -7.83 -22.77 5.18
CA GLY A 131 -8.89 -22.05 5.88
C GLY A 131 -10.26 -22.26 5.27
N ILE A 132 -11.28 -21.68 5.90
CA ILE A 132 -12.69 -21.80 5.50
C ILE A 132 -13.29 -20.42 5.17
N VAL A 133 -14.04 -20.32 4.07
CA VAL A 133 -14.65 -19.06 3.63
C VAL A 133 -15.77 -18.63 4.57
N VAL A 134 -15.67 -17.41 5.08
CA VAL A 134 -16.65 -16.78 5.99
C VAL A 134 -17.57 -15.83 5.22
N TYR A 135 -17.02 -14.97 4.35
CA TYR A 135 -17.79 -14.07 3.49
C TYR A 135 -17.32 -14.20 2.05
N ALA A 136 -18.25 -14.16 1.09
CA ALA A 136 -17.95 -14.33 -0.33
C ALA A 136 -18.52 -13.17 -1.18
N GLY A 137 -17.89 -12.90 -2.33
CA GLY A 137 -18.34 -11.87 -3.26
C GLY A 137 -18.51 -10.49 -2.60
N HIS A 138 -19.70 -9.90 -2.76
CA HIS A 138 -20.02 -8.55 -2.25
C HIS A 138 -20.08 -8.44 -0.72
N GLU A 139 -20.16 -9.55 0.02
CA GLU A 139 -20.16 -9.55 1.48
C GLU A 139 -18.75 -9.44 2.09
N THR A 140 -17.70 -9.63 1.27
CA THR A 140 -16.32 -9.47 1.75
C THR A 140 -16.01 -8.03 2.14
N LYS A 141 -15.21 -7.85 3.20
CA LYS A 141 -14.80 -6.54 3.74
C LYS A 141 -14.12 -5.66 2.70
N ALA A 142 -13.38 -6.25 1.76
CA ALA A 142 -12.82 -5.53 0.62
C ALA A 142 -13.92 -4.98 -0.30
N MET A 143 -14.87 -5.83 -0.74
CA MET A 143 -15.94 -5.41 -1.64
C MET A 143 -16.93 -4.43 -1.00
N LEU A 144 -17.17 -4.52 0.31
CA LEU A 144 -17.99 -3.55 1.05
C LEU A 144 -17.34 -2.15 1.13
N ASN A 145 -16.01 -2.05 1.01
CA ASN A 145 -15.29 -0.78 0.93
C ASN A 145 -15.01 -0.34 -0.52
N ASN A 146 -15.19 -1.23 -1.50
CA ASN A 146 -15.03 -0.93 -2.93
C ASN A 146 -16.20 -0.09 -3.45
N GLY A 147 -16.09 1.24 -3.32
CA GLY A 147 -17.09 2.22 -3.77
C GLY A 147 -17.29 2.34 -5.30
N GLY A 148 -16.79 1.39 -6.09
CA GLY A 148 -17.01 1.26 -7.52
C GLY A 148 -16.24 2.26 -8.41
N PRO A 149 -16.15 1.98 -9.73
CA PRO A 149 -15.55 2.90 -10.69
C PRO A 149 -16.44 4.15 -10.86
N ARG A 150 -16.05 5.25 -10.21
CA ARG A 150 -16.75 6.53 -10.31
C ARG A 150 -16.58 7.11 -11.72
N TYR A 151 -17.70 7.36 -12.41
CA TYR A 151 -17.69 8.05 -13.70
C TYR A 151 -17.01 9.42 -13.57
N LYS A 152 -15.95 9.63 -14.35
CA LYS A 152 -15.29 10.93 -14.51
C LYS A 152 -15.89 11.62 -15.74
N ARG A 153 -15.95 12.95 -15.72
CA ARG A 153 -16.54 13.77 -16.79
C ARG A 153 -15.64 14.99 -17.02
N SER A 154 -15.12 15.17 -18.24
CA SER A 154 -14.16 16.24 -18.54
C SER A 154 -14.79 17.63 -18.43
N SER A 155 -13.98 18.68 -18.35
CA SER A 155 -14.40 20.08 -18.43
C SER A 155 -15.00 20.38 -19.82
N LEU A 156 -14.34 19.89 -20.87
CA LEU A 156 -14.78 20.03 -22.27
C LEU A 156 -16.17 19.42 -22.51
N GLU A 157 -16.44 18.23 -21.95
CA GLU A 157 -17.75 17.58 -22.08
C GLU A 157 -18.87 18.30 -21.30
N LYS A 158 -18.54 19.11 -20.28
CA LYS A 158 -19.51 19.99 -19.60
C LYS A 158 -19.77 21.24 -20.43
N GLN A 159 -18.71 21.87 -20.95
CA GLN A 159 -18.81 23.05 -21.80
C GLN A 159 -19.60 22.77 -23.08
N MET A 160 -19.27 21.70 -23.82
CA MET A 160 -20.00 21.28 -25.02
C MET A 160 -21.50 21.11 -24.74
N ASN A 161 -21.90 20.51 -23.62
CA ASN A 161 -23.32 20.38 -23.27
C ASN A 161 -23.97 21.73 -22.92
N GLN A 162 -23.23 22.67 -22.32
CA GLN A 162 -23.72 24.03 -22.07
C GLN A 162 -23.90 24.81 -23.39
N ASP A 163 -22.97 24.66 -24.33
CA ASP A 163 -23.03 25.28 -25.66
C ASP A 163 -24.18 24.70 -26.49
N VAL A 164 -24.39 23.38 -26.45
CA VAL A 164 -25.54 22.72 -27.09
C VAL A 164 -26.88 23.18 -26.48
N ILE A 165 -26.94 23.44 -25.17
CA ILE A 165 -28.13 24.04 -24.53
C ILE A 165 -28.37 25.46 -25.05
N TRP A 166 -27.32 26.27 -25.25
CA TRP A 166 -27.44 27.58 -25.90
C TRP A 166 -27.91 27.48 -27.35
N CYS A 167 -27.40 26.51 -28.13
CA CYS A 167 -27.90 26.24 -29.50
C CYS A 167 -29.39 25.89 -29.50
N VAL A 168 -29.89 25.12 -28.54
CA VAL A 168 -31.33 24.82 -28.40
C VAL A 168 -32.17 26.07 -28.09
N PHE A 169 -31.69 26.95 -27.21
CA PHE A 169 -32.39 28.23 -26.94
C PHE A 169 -32.43 29.14 -28.17
N ILE A 170 -31.32 29.25 -28.91
CA ILE A 170 -31.25 30.05 -30.15
C ILE A 170 -32.17 29.45 -31.23
N LEU A 171 -32.18 28.12 -31.38
CA LEU A 171 -33.07 27.40 -32.29
C LEU A 171 -34.54 27.72 -31.99
N ILE A 172 -34.98 27.59 -30.74
CA ILE A 172 -36.37 27.89 -30.33
C ILE A 172 -36.70 29.37 -30.61
N PHE A 173 -35.80 30.29 -30.28
CA PHE A 173 -35.98 31.73 -30.52
C PHE A 173 -36.16 32.05 -32.02
N LEU A 174 -35.33 31.47 -32.90
CA LEU A 174 -35.45 31.62 -34.34
C LEU A 174 -36.75 31.01 -34.89
N CYS A 175 -37.18 29.85 -34.38
CA CYS A 175 -38.45 29.24 -34.78
C CYS A 175 -39.66 30.08 -34.34
N VAL A 176 -39.62 30.71 -33.16
CA VAL A 176 -40.66 31.67 -32.71
C VAL A 176 -40.69 32.91 -33.60
N ILE A 177 -39.53 33.48 -33.95
CA ILE A 177 -39.45 34.62 -34.89
C ILE A 177 -40.00 34.21 -36.27
N GLY A 178 -39.64 33.03 -36.78
CA GLY A 178 -40.15 32.51 -38.04
C GLY A 178 -41.67 32.32 -38.04
N ALA A 179 -42.25 31.79 -36.96
CA ALA A 179 -43.69 31.64 -36.79
C ALA A 179 -44.42 33.00 -36.72
N ILE A 180 -43.87 33.97 -35.99
CA ILE A 180 -44.42 35.34 -35.93
C ILE A 180 -44.32 36.02 -37.30
N GLY A 181 -43.19 35.89 -37.99
CA GLY A 181 -42.98 36.41 -39.35
C GLY A 181 -43.98 35.82 -40.35
N CYS A 182 -44.18 34.49 -40.31
CA CYS A 182 -45.19 33.80 -41.11
C CYS A 182 -46.60 34.37 -40.85
N LYS A 183 -46.99 34.52 -39.58
CA LYS A 183 -48.30 35.09 -39.20
C LYS A 183 -48.48 36.53 -39.69
N LEU A 184 -47.46 37.37 -39.53
CA LEU A 184 -47.51 38.78 -39.97
C LEU A 184 -47.56 38.90 -41.50
N TRP A 185 -46.87 38.01 -42.22
CA TRP A 185 -46.91 37.93 -43.67
C TRP A 185 -48.30 37.49 -44.17
N LEU A 186 -48.82 36.36 -43.67
CA LEU A 186 -50.16 35.86 -44.04
C LEU A 186 -51.28 36.84 -43.68
N GLY A 187 -51.15 37.57 -42.57
CA GLY A 187 -52.10 38.60 -42.14
C GLY A 187 -52.14 39.85 -43.04
N HIS A 188 -51.13 40.07 -43.89
CA HIS A 188 -51.16 41.09 -44.94
C HIS A 188 -52.01 40.65 -46.14
N TYR A 189 -52.05 39.34 -46.41
CA TYR A 189 -52.68 38.73 -47.57
C TYR A 189 -54.03 38.10 -47.21
N LYS A 190 -55.08 38.93 -47.24
CA LYS A 190 -56.45 38.54 -46.82
C LYS A 190 -57.34 38.03 -47.95
N ASP A 191 -57.09 38.47 -49.18
CA ASP A 191 -58.00 38.26 -50.31
C ASP A 191 -57.63 37.05 -51.21
N LEU A 192 -56.70 36.19 -50.77
CA LEU A 192 -56.39 34.94 -51.50
C LEU A 192 -57.39 33.83 -51.16
N ALA A 193 -58.02 33.30 -52.20
CA ALA A 193 -58.86 32.10 -52.14
C ALA A 193 -58.01 30.81 -52.17
N PRO A 194 -58.58 29.65 -51.78
CA PRO A 194 -57.99 28.34 -52.04
C PRO A 194 -57.66 28.16 -53.54
N PRO A 195 -56.54 27.51 -53.90
CA PRO A 195 -55.65 26.72 -53.03
C PRO A 195 -54.55 27.53 -52.32
N PHE A 196 -54.53 28.86 -52.43
CA PHE A 196 -53.41 29.67 -51.92
C PHE A 196 -53.52 30.06 -50.43
N LYS A 197 -54.66 29.81 -49.80
CA LYS A 197 -54.89 29.98 -48.35
C LYS A 197 -55.97 29.00 -47.90
N GLU A 198 -55.56 27.86 -47.33
CA GLU A 198 -56.48 26.78 -46.93
C GLU A 198 -56.75 26.72 -45.41
N ASN A 199 -55.77 27.10 -44.58
CA ASN A 199 -55.91 27.14 -43.11
C ASN A 199 -55.90 28.58 -42.56
N ASP A 200 -56.25 28.71 -41.28
CA ASP A 200 -56.15 29.98 -40.54
C ASP A 200 -54.68 30.41 -40.28
N ASP A 201 -54.46 31.72 -40.20
CA ASP A 201 -53.16 32.36 -39.95
C ASP A 201 -52.48 31.85 -38.67
N THR A 202 -53.25 31.43 -37.65
CA THR A 202 -52.68 30.86 -36.41
C THR A 202 -52.25 29.41 -36.56
N THR A 203 -52.96 28.61 -37.36
CA THR A 203 -52.60 27.22 -37.67
C THR A 203 -51.35 27.19 -38.55
N GLU A 204 -51.28 28.01 -39.58
CA GLU A 204 -50.09 28.12 -40.43
C GLU A 204 -48.87 28.62 -39.65
N ALA A 205 -49.03 29.58 -38.74
CA ALA A 205 -47.94 30.00 -37.85
C ALA A 205 -47.44 28.87 -36.92
N PHE A 206 -48.35 28.02 -36.43
CA PHE A 206 -48.00 26.86 -35.62
C PHE A 206 -47.30 25.76 -36.43
N LEU A 207 -47.76 25.49 -37.66
CA LEU A 207 -47.09 24.57 -38.58
C LEU A 207 -45.71 25.10 -39.01
N ALA A 208 -45.59 26.41 -39.24
CA ALA A 208 -44.33 27.07 -39.55
C ALA A 208 -43.30 26.93 -38.40
N PHE A 209 -43.72 27.04 -37.13
CA PHE A 209 -42.84 26.80 -35.98
C PHE A 209 -42.17 25.41 -36.04
N TRP A 210 -42.94 24.35 -36.23
CA TRP A 210 -42.41 22.98 -36.33
C TRP A 210 -41.60 22.76 -37.62
N THR A 211 -42.01 23.40 -38.72
CA THR A 211 -41.26 23.36 -39.99
C THR A 211 -39.89 24.02 -39.84
N PHE A 212 -39.79 25.17 -39.17
CA PHE A 212 -38.52 25.81 -38.87
C PHE A 212 -37.64 24.99 -37.93
N ILE A 213 -38.21 24.23 -36.96
CA ILE A 213 -37.42 23.29 -36.15
C ILE A 213 -36.73 22.24 -37.04
N ILE A 214 -37.45 21.66 -38.01
CA ILE A 214 -36.90 20.65 -38.93
C ILE A 214 -35.83 21.25 -39.85
N ILE A 215 -36.03 22.47 -40.36
CA ILE A 215 -35.07 23.16 -41.23
C ILE A 215 -33.80 23.57 -40.46
N LEU A 216 -33.97 24.13 -39.26
CA LEU A 216 -32.88 24.69 -38.46
C LEU A 216 -32.19 23.66 -37.53
N GLN A 217 -32.62 22.39 -37.52
CA GLN A 217 -32.01 21.33 -36.70
C GLN A 217 -30.48 21.19 -36.87
N ILE A 218 -29.95 21.61 -38.04
CA ILE A 218 -28.51 21.65 -38.34
C ILE A 218 -27.72 22.57 -37.39
N MET A 219 -28.37 23.47 -36.66
CA MET A 219 -27.76 24.27 -35.58
C MET A 219 -27.27 23.43 -34.39
N ILE A 220 -27.72 22.17 -34.25
CA ILE A 220 -27.23 21.23 -33.23
C ILE A 220 -26.23 20.28 -33.90
N PRO A 221 -24.92 20.43 -33.68
CA PRO A 221 -23.90 19.69 -34.41
C PRO A 221 -23.77 18.24 -33.89
N LEU A 222 -24.68 17.35 -34.31
CA LEU A 222 -24.71 15.94 -33.89
C LEU A 222 -23.38 15.19 -34.15
N SER A 223 -22.64 15.59 -35.18
CA SER A 223 -21.32 15.04 -35.51
C SER A 223 -20.20 15.46 -34.55
N LEU A 224 -20.37 16.51 -33.73
CA LEU A 224 -19.36 16.99 -32.80
C LEU A 224 -19.01 15.93 -31.74
N TYR A 225 -20.02 15.32 -31.13
CA TYR A 225 -19.86 14.26 -30.13
C TYR A 225 -19.07 13.07 -30.69
N VAL A 226 -19.44 12.59 -31.89
CA VAL A 226 -18.76 11.44 -32.53
C VAL A 226 -17.32 11.79 -32.89
N THR A 227 -17.07 12.99 -33.41
CA THR A 227 -15.72 13.46 -33.75
C THR A 227 -14.82 13.55 -32.51
N LEU A 228 -15.32 14.09 -31.40
CA LEU A 228 -14.56 14.21 -30.16
C LEU A 228 -14.21 12.84 -29.54
N GLU A 229 -15.14 11.89 -29.52
CA GLU A 229 -14.86 10.54 -29.01
C GLU A 229 -13.87 9.78 -29.92
N MET A 230 -13.91 9.97 -31.24
CA MET A 230 -12.89 9.43 -32.15
C MET A 230 -11.51 10.06 -31.89
N CYS A 231 -11.43 11.37 -31.67
CA CYS A 231 -10.19 12.04 -31.27
C CYS A 231 -9.62 11.50 -29.95
N LYS A 232 -10.46 11.25 -28.94
CA LYS A 232 -10.03 10.64 -27.66
C LYS A 232 -9.48 9.22 -27.85
N ILE A 233 -10.13 8.39 -28.67
CA ILE A 233 -9.64 7.03 -29.01
C ILE A 233 -8.25 7.09 -29.67
N ILE A 234 -8.03 8.04 -30.57
CA ILE A 234 -6.72 8.27 -31.23
C ILE A 234 -5.68 8.75 -30.20
N GLN A 235 -6.03 9.69 -29.31
CA GLN A 235 -5.14 10.14 -28.22
C GLN A 235 -4.73 8.98 -27.30
N VAL A 236 -5.67 8.14 -26.87
CA VAL A 236 -5.38 6.94 -26.07
C VAL A 236 -4.45 6.01 -26.84
N TYR A 237 -4.69 5.75 -28.13
CA TYR A 237 -3.83 4.89 -28.94
C TYR A 237 -2.38 5.39 -28.94
N HIS A 238 -2.15 6.70 -29.09
CA HIS A 238 -0.80 7.28 -29.02
C HIS A 238 -0.16 7.14 -27.64
N ILE A 239 -0.88 7.39 -26.55
CA ILE A 239 -0.36 7.23 -25.18
C ILE A 239 0.03 5.77 -24.92
N HIS A 240 -0.80 4.80 -25.35
CA HIS A 240 -0.58 3.37 -25.13
C HIS A 240 0.60 2.77 -25.95
N HIS A 241 1.05 3.48 -26.99
CA HIS A 241 2.16 3.07 -27.86
C HIS A 241 3.42 3.93 -27.70
N ASN A 242 3.43 4.88 -26.75
CA ASN A 242 4.64 5.65 -26.49
C ASN A 242 5.71 4.76 -25.82
N VAL A 243 6.91 4.73 -26.40
CA VAL A 243 8.06 3.98 -25.88
C VAL A 243 8.65 4.64 -24.65
N ASP A 244 8.56 5.98 -24.55
CA ASP A 244 9.05 6.75 -23.41
C ASP A 244 8.20 6.52 -22.13
N LEU A 245 7.05 5.85 -22.26
CA LEU A 245 6.10 5.53 -21.19
C LEU A 245 6.03 4.01 -20.92
N TYR A 246 7.12 3.29 -21.20
CA TYR A 246 7.33 1.87 -20.93
C TYR A 246 8.42 1.66 -19.86
N ASP A 247 8.05 0.97 -18.79
CA ASP A 247 8.94 0.54 -17.72
C ASP A 247 9.63 -0.78 -18.13
N SER A 248 10.95 -0.72 -18.30
CA SER A 248 11.78 -1.88 -18.68
C SER A 248 12.20 -2.78 -17.53
N ALA A 249 12.05 -2.35 -16.27
CA ALA A 249 12.32 -3.16 -15.09
C ALA A 249 11.10 -4.02 -14.69
N VAL A 250 9.89 -3.54 -14.97
CA VAL A 250 8.62 -4.22 -14.67
C VAL A 250 7.98 -4.88 -15.92
N ASP A 251 8.58 -4.72 -17.10
CA ASP A 251 8.02 -5.11 -18.42
C ASP A 251 6.57 -4.61 -18.59
N LYS A 252 6.37 -3.31 -18.37
CA LYS A 252 5.03 -2.73 -18.26
C LYS A 252 4.86 -1.43 -19.03
N ARG A 253 3.79 -1.37 -19.83
CA ARG A 253 3.36 -0.17 -20.56
C ARG A 253 2.32 0.61 -19.77
N THR A 254 2.25 1.91 -20.01
CA THR A 254 1.20 2.78 -19.47
C THR A 254 -0.21 2.35 -19.92
N GLU A 255 -1.16 2.25 -18.99
CA GLU A 255 -2.54 1.78 -19.21
C GLU A 255 -3.56 2.93 -19.09
N CYS A 256 -4.26 3.27 -20.18
CA CYS A 256 -5.31 4.30 -20.17
C CYS A 256 -6.65 3.76 -19.64
N ARG A 257 -6.80 3.63 -18.32
CA ARG A 257 -8.02 3.06 -17.67
C ARG A 257 -9.29 3.92 -17.78
N ALA A 258 -9.18 5.19 -18.15
CA ALA A 258 -10.31 6.09 -18.37
C ALA A 258 -10.13 6.83 -19.70
N LEU A 259 -10.92 6.44 -20.70
CA LEU A 259 -10.76 6.88 -22.10
C LEU A 259 -11.34 8.29 -22.36
N ASN A 260 -12.15 8.82 -21.45
CA ASN A 260 -13.01 9.99 -21.68
C ASN A 260 -12.50 11.30 -21.05
N ILE A 261 -11.25 11.34 -20.61
CA ILE A 261 -10.61 12.46 -19.91
C ILE A 261 -9.15 12.70 -20.32
N THR A 262 -8.75 12.29 -21.54
CA THR A 262 -7.38 12.51 -22.04
C THR A 262 -7.07 14.00 -22.19
N GLU A 263 -8.08 14.82 -22.49
CA GLU A 263 -7.97 16.28 -22.60
C GLU A 263 -7.69 16.97 -21.26
N GLU A 264 -8.09 16.39 -20.13
CA GLU A 264 -7.90 16.98 -18.80
C GLU A 264 -6.41 17.03 -18.39
N LEU A 265 -5.57 16.16 -18.97
CA LEU A 265 -4.13 16.11 -18.67
C LEU A 265 -3.42 17.43 -19.00
N GLY A 266 -3.87 18.13 -20.03
CA GLY A 266 -3.37 19.46 -20.40
C GLY A 266 -3.93 20.62 -19.56
N GLN A 267 -4.80 20.35 -18.58
CA GLN A 267 -5.45 21.35 -17.72
C GLN A 267 -5.07 21.21 -16.23
N ILE A 268 -4.11 20.34 -15.89
CA ILE A 268 -3.71 20.06 -14.50
C ILE A 268 -2.92 21.24 -13.93
N GLN A 269 -3.53 21.99 -13.00
CA GLN A 269 -2.88 23.05 -12.23
C GLN A 269 -2.29 22.57 -10.89
N TYR A 270 -2.82 21.47 -10.34
CA TYR A 270 -2.44 20.92 -9.03
C TYR A 270 -2.15 19.42 -9.14
N ILE A 271 -0.98 19.01 -8.67
CA ILE A 271 -0.61 17.59 -8.54
C ILE A 271 -0.53 17.23 -7.06
N PHE A 272 -1.33 16.26 -6.64
CA PHE A 272 -1.29 15.68 -5.30
C PHE A 272 -0.54 14.34 -5.36
N SER A 273 0.72 14.35 -4.94
CA SER A 273 1.55 13.14 -4.87
C SER A 273 1.48 12.53 -3.48
N ASP A 274 1.48 11.19 -3.40
CA ASP A 274 1.96 10.54 -2.18
C ASP A 274 3.50 10.58 -2.14
N LYS A 275 4.11 10.21 -1.01
CA LYS A 275 5.57 10.16 -0.88
C LYS A 275 6.11 8.73 -1.09
N THR A 276 5.61 7.79 -0.29
CA THR A 276 6.07 6.39 -0.32
C THR A 276 5.52 5.70 -1.56
N GLY A 277 6.37 5.04 -2.35
CA GLY A 277 5.95 4.35 -3.58
C GLY A 277 5.52 5.28 -4.72
N THR A 278 5.87 6.57 -4.67
CA THR A 278 5.64 7.52 -5.78
C THR A 278 6.78 8.53 -5.93
N LEU A 279 7.26 9.10 -4.82
CA LEU A 279 8.51 9.87 -4.83
C LEU A 279 9.71 8.99 -4.45
N THR A 280 9.50 8.01 -3.56
CA THR A 280 10.52 7.02 -3.19
C THR A 280 10.24 5.64 -3.78
N GLU A 281 11.30 4.87 -4.03
CA GLU A 281 11.27 3.46 -4.45
C GLU A 281 10.75 2.54 -3.32
N ASN A 282 10.52 3.08 -2.11
CA ASN A 282 10.40 2.34 -0.84
C ASN A 282 11.62 1.43 -0.53
N ARG A 283 12.74 1.65 -1.21
CA ARG A 283 14.00 0.94 -1.03
C ARG A 283 14.84 1.64 0.04
N MET A 284 14.91 1.02 1.21
CA MET A 284 15.68 1.52 2.35
C MET A 284 17.15 1.09 2.23
N ILE A 285 18.08 2.04 2.32
CA ILE A 285 19.53 1.77 2.16
C ILE A 285 20.27 2.23 3.42
N PHE A 286 21.06 1.34 4.02
CA PHE A 286 21.95 1.69 5.12
C PHE A 286 23.11 2.57 4.61
N ARG A 287 23.16 3.85 5.00
CA ARG A 287 24.20 4.79 4.54
C ARG A 287 25.19 5.17 5.63
N ARG A 288 24.74 5.38 6.87
CA ARG A 288 25.61 5.84 7.97
C ARG A 288 25.34 5.10 9.27
N CYS A 289 26.37 4.99 10.11
CA CYS A 289 26.18 4.61 11.51
C CYS A 289 27.22 5.29 12.41
N ALA A 290 26.80 5.64 13.62
CA ALA A 290 27.69 6.13 14.67
C ALA A 290 27.81 5.06 15.74
N ILE A 291 28.98 4.45 15.92
CA ILE A 291 29.22 3.38 16.90
C ILE A 291 30.28 3.86 17.89
N ALA A 292 30.01 3.76 19.18
CA ALA A 292 30.87 4.30 20.24
C ALA A 292 31.33 5.77 20.00
N GLY A 293 30.48 6.58 19.36
CA GLY A 293 30.78 7.99 19.05
C GLY A 293 31.70 8.22 17.84
N VAL A 294 32.03 7.20 17.05
CA VAL A 294 32.72 7.29 15.74
C VAL A 294 31.68 7.16 14.62
N ASP A 295 31.71 8.05 13.62
CA ASP A 295 30.83 8.02 12.44
C ASP A 295 31.47 7.24 11.28
N TYR A 296 30.70 6.37 10.64
CA TYR A 296 31.09 5.60 9.46
C TYR A 296 30.10 5.84 8.33
N ASN A 297 30.59 6.36 7.20
CA ASN A 297 29.80 6.67 6.01
C ASN A 297 30.04 5.62 4.91
N HIS A 298 28.97 5.08 4.34
CA HIS A 298 29.02 4.01 3.34
C HIS A 298 28.86 4.65 1.95
N PRO A 299 29.81 4.44 1.02
CA PRO A 299 29.78 5.12 -0.28
C PRO A 299 28.61 4.65 -1.17
N PHE A 300 28.34 5.42 -2.21
CA PHE A 300 27.48 4.99 -3.32
C PHE A 300 28.20 3.89 -4.11
N LEU A 301 27.44 2.94 -4.66
CA LEU A 301 28.03 1.91 -5.52
C LEU A 301 28.28 2.51 -6.91
N GLU A 302 29.41 2.20 -7.54
CA GLU A 302 29.83 2.91 -8.78
C GLU A 302 28.84 2.73 -9.95
N ASN A 303 28.10 1.62 -9.98
CA ASN A 303 26.99 1.38 -10.91
C ASN A 303 25.84 2.41 -10.79
N GLU A 304 25.77 3.19 -9.71
CA GLU A 304 24.75 4.23 -9.52
C GLU A 304 25.07 5.54 -10.29
N ASN A 305 26.34 5.79 -10.66
CA ASN A 305 26.76 7.02 -11.34
C ASN A 305 26.81 6.93 -12.88
N ALA A 306 26.70 5.72 -13.45
CA ALA A 306 26.83 5.51 -14.90
C ALA A 306 25.75 6.20 -15.75
N GLY A 307 24.62 6.62 -15.14
CA GLY A 307 23.60 7.43 -15.81
C GLY A 307 24.02 8.87 -16.13
N ALA A 308 25.08 9.40 -15.51
CA ALA A 308 25.51 10.79 -15.67
C ALA A 308 26.51 11.05 -16.81
N SER A 309 27.13 10.00 -17.37
CA SER A 309 28.11 10.11 -18.45
C SER A 309 27.97 8.95 -19.43
N GLY A 310 27.24 9.19 -20.52
CA GLY A 310 26.81 8.15 -21.45
C GLY A 310 27.91 7.55 -22.34
N THR A 311 28.19 6.27 -22.12
CA THR A 311 28.60 5.29 -23.15
C THR A 311 28.08 3.91 -22.78
N SER A 312 27.81 3.05 -23.77
CA SER A 312 26.91 1.90 -23.60
C SER A 312 27.61 0.54 -23.44
N SER A 313 27.22 -0.20 -22.39
CA SER A 313 27.37 -1.66 -22.33
C SER A 313 26.33 -2.29 -21.39
N GLN A 314 25.32 -2.97 -21.95
CA GLN A 314 24.32 -3.72 -21.18
C GLN A 314 24.84 -5.12 -20.81
N GLN A 315 24.60 -5.56 -19.57
CA GLN A 315 24.47 -7.00 -19.25
C GLN A 315 23.76 -7.24 -17.90
N GLY A 316 22.95 -8.31 -17.83
CA GLY A 316 22.56 -8.94 -16.57
C GLY A 316 21.41 -8.30 -15.77
N GLY A 317 20.16 -8.47 -16.22
CA GLY A 317 18.99 -8.23 -15.37
C GLY A 317 18.85 -9.30 -14.27
N GLY A 318 19.34 -8.99 -13.07
CA GLY A 318 19.12 -9.77 -11.84
C GLY A 318 18.27 -8.99 -10.84
N GLN A 319 17.54 -9.68 -9.95
CA GLN A 319 16.69 -9.04 -8.94
C GLN A 319 17.53 -8.11 -8.04
N GLY A 320 17.04 -6.89 -7.81
CA GLY A 320 17.79 -5.76 -7.26
C GLY A 320 18.25 -5.92 -5.81
N HIS A 321 19.37 -6.62 -5.61
CA HIS A 321 19.95 -6.90 -4.30
C HIS A 321 20.28 -5.63 -3.49
N LEU A 322 19.98 -5.63 -2.18
CA LEU A 322 20.45 -4.62 -1.22
C LEU A 322 21.90 -4.91 -0.81
N SER A 323 22.83 -4.74 -1.75
CA SER A 323 24.25 -4.62 -1.45
C SER A 323 24.51 -3.24 -0.88
N VAL A 324 24.95 -3.17 0.38
CA VAL A 324 25.53 -1.96 0.97
C VAL A 324 27.03 -1.98 0.66
N ALA A 325 27.60 -0.87 0.19
CA ALA A 325 29.05 -0.78 0.04
C ALA A 325 29.71 -0.84 1.42
N VAL A 326 30.55 -1.86 1.65
CA VAL A 326 31.24 -2.05 2.94
C VAL A 326 32.21 -0.88 3.17
N ASN A 327 32.19 -0.30 4.37
CA ASN A 327 33.12 0.74 4.76
C ASN A 327 34.41 0.10 5.30
N ASP A 328 35.54 0.32 4.61
CA ASP A 328 36.83 -0.29 4.96
C ASP A 328 37.34 0.11 6.34
N GLN A 329 37.03 1.33 6.82
CA GLN A 329 37.42 1.77 8.16
C GLN A 329 36.65 1.01 9.24
N LEU A 330 35.35 0.79 9.09
CA LEU A 330 34.54 -0.01 9.99
C LEU A 330 34.99 -1.48 9.99
N LEU A 331 35.32 -2.02 8.82
CA LEU A 331 35.86 -3.36 8.67
C LEU A 331 37.26 -3.51 9.30
N ALA A 332 38.10 -2.47 9.20
CA ALA A 332 39.43 -2.43 9.83
C ALA A 332 39.36 -2.23 11.35
N ASP A 333 38.42 -1.44 11.84
CA ASP A 333 38.17 -1.24 13.28
C ASP A 333 37.63 -2.53 13.94
N LEU A 334 36.76 -3.27 13.23
CA LEU A 334 36.29 -4.60 13.65
C LEU A 334 37.42 -5.65 13.64
N ARG A 335 38.28 -5.67 12.60
CA ARG A 335 39.37 -6.66 12.49
C ARG A 335 40.59 -6.39 13.38
N ARG A 336 40.67 -5.25 14.07
CA ARG A 336 41.91 -4.77 14.71
C ARG A 336 42.42 -5.66 15.86
N GLU A 337 41.58 -6.49 16.46
CA GLU A 337 41.99 -7.41 17.53
C GLU A 337 42.66 -8.70 17.04
N VAL A 338 42.35 -9.15 15.81
CA VAL A 338 42.87 -10.42 15.25
C VAL A 338 44.40 -10.41 15.12
N GLY A 339 45.01 -9.24 14.87
CA GLY A 339 46.47 -9.10 14.79
C GLY A 339 47.18 -9.15 16.15
N LEU A 340 46.60 -8.56 17.21
CA LEU A 340 47.25 -8.43 18.52
C LEU A 340 47.22 -9.74 19.32
N ALA A 341 46.21 -10.60 19.08
CA ALA A 341 46.09 -11.90 19.74
C ALA A 341 47.25 -12.87 19.43
N VAL A 342 47.95 -12.68 18.30
CA VAL A 342 49.01 -13.59 17.81
C VAL A 342 50.39 -13.26 18.38
N GLU A 343 50.70 -11.97 18.63
CA GLU A 343 52.01 -11.59 19.17
C GLU A 343 52.09 -11.70 20.71
N GLN A 344 50.99 -11.44 21.43
CA GLN A 344 51.01 -11.43 22.90
C GLN A 344 50.94 -12.83 23.55
N THR A 345 50.68 -13.90 22.80
CA THR A 345 50.59 -15.26 23.38
C THR A 345 51.94 -15.82 23.87
N TYR A 346 53.06 -15.20 23.48
CA TYR A 346 54.41 -15.73 23.74
C TYR A 346 55.08 -15.25 25.05
N SER A 347 54.47 -14.34 25.83
CA SER A 347 55.18 -13.68 26.95
C SER A 347 54.49 -13.66 28.33
N LEU A 348 53.24 -14.11 28.48
CA LEU A 348 52.53 -14.15 29.78
C LEU A 348 51.83 -15.48 30.12
N CYS A 349 52.59 -16.59 30.09
CA CYS A 349 52.21 -17.80 30.83
C CYS A 349 52.66 -17.70 32.31
N GLY A 350 51.95 -16.93 33.12
CA GLY A 350 52.21 -16.84 34.56
C GLY A 350 51.20 -15.97 35.32
N VAL A 351 50.81 -16.44 36.52
CA VAL A 351 49.83 -15.82 37.45
C VAL A 351 48.38 -15.77 36.91
N GLY A 352 47.51 -16.58 37.52
CA GLY A 352 46.06 -16.47 37.30
C GLY A 352 45.44 -15.34 38.12
N MET A 353 44.45 -14.64 37.56
CA MET A 353 43.67 -13.61 38.27
C MET A 353 42.15 -13.86 38.18
N SER A 354 41.43 -13.35 39.17
CA SER A 354 40.00 -13.58 39.37
C SER A 354 39.14 -12.43 38.85
N GLY A 355 38.01 -12.77 38.20
CA GLY A 355 36.73 -12.05 38.27
C GLY A 355 36.59 -10.65 37.67
N GLY A 356 37.68 -9.94 37.33
CA GLY A 356 37.61 -8.59 36.77
C GLY A 356 37.26 -8.57 35.28
N ARG A 357 36.15 -7.91 34.90
CA ARG A 357 35.89 -7.56 33.50
C ARG A 357 36.81 -6.39 33.11
N LEU A 358 37.62 -6.57 32.05
CA LEU A 358 38.21 -5.43 31.34
C LEU A 358 37.10 -4.58 30.68
N PRO A 359 37.33 -3.28 30.42
CA PRO A 359 36.39 -2.47 29.64
C PRO A 359 36.24 -3.05 28.23
N PRO A 360 35.03 -3.04 27.64
CA PRO A 360 34.81 -3.58 26.31
C PRO A 360 35.53 -2.74 25.26
N THR A 361 36.36 -3.40 24.46
CA THR A 361 37.15 -2.81 23.37
C THR A 361 36.25 -2.28 22.25
N HIS A 362 36.79 -1.38 21.43
CA HIS A 362 36.05 -0.74 20.34
C HIS A 362 35.51 -1.76 19.32
N SER A 363 36.31 -2.78 18.98
CA SER A 363 35.89 -3.94 18.18
C SER A 363 34.69 -4.67 18.80
N GLY A 364 34.76 -5.06 20.09
CA GLY A 364 33.63 -5.69 20.78
C GLY A 364 32.35 -4.83 20.82
N ARG A 365 32.48 -3.50 20.89
CA ARG A 365 31.33 -2.56 20.78
C ARG A 365 30.73 -2.55 19.38
N ILE A 366 31.54 -2.68 18.33
CA ILE A 366 31.08 -2.83 16.94
C ILE A 366 30.40 -4.19 16.72
N GLN A 367 31.03 -5.28 17.18
CA GLN A 367 30.49 -6.63 17.08
C GLN A 367 29.10 -6.73 17.75
N GLU A 368 28.94 -6.17 18.95
CA GLU A 368 27.67 -6.16 19.67
C GLU A 368 26.61 -5.22 19.05
N PHE A 369 27.03 -4.12 18.42
CA PHE A 369 26.14 -3.26 17.64
C PHE A 369 25.60 -3.99 16.40
N LEU A 370 26.48 -4.67 15.65
CA LEU A 370 26.09 -5.48 14.48
C LEU A 370 25.20 -6.67 14.88
N LEU A 371 25.49 -7.31 16.02
CA LEU A 371 24.65 -8.36 16.60
C LEU A 371 23.24 -7.83 16.92
N LEU A 372 23.12 -6.63 17.52
CA LEU A 372 21.82 -5.98 17.78
C LEU A 372 21.02 -5.81 16.48
N LEU A 373 21.65 -5.33 15.40
CA LEU A 373 20.98 -5.20 14.09
C LEU A 373 20.44 -6.54 13.59
N ALA A 374 21.23 -7.60 13.72
CA ALA A 374 20.88 -8.95 13.28
C ALA A 374 19.75 -9.62 14.08
N ILE A 375 19.59 -9.33 15.38
CA ILE A 375 18.59 -10.02 16.24
C ILE A 375 17.39 -9.17 16.68
N CYS A 376 17.54 -7.85 16.81
CA CYS A 376 16.49 -6.95 17.30
C CYS A 376 15.57 -6.50 16.16
N ASN A 377 14.78 -7.44 15.63
CA ASN A 377 13.88 -7.29 14.47
C ASN A 377 12.75 -8.36 14.54
N THR A 378 11.85 -8.38 13.56
CA THR A 378 10.89 -9.47 13.29
C THR A 378 11.13 -10.16 11.94
N VAL A 379 12.33 -10.00 11.37
CA VAL A 379 12.71 -10.52 10.04
C VAL A 379 12.60 -12.06 9.99
N VAL A 380 11.81 -12.55 9.02
CA VAL A 380 11.68 -13.96 8.67
C VAL A 380 12.83 -14.33 7.72
N CYS A 381 13.40 -15.52 7.90
CA CYS A 381 14.57 -15.98 7.17
C CYS A 381 14.28 -17.30 6.47
N SER A 382 14.20 -17.27 5.14
CA SER A 382 14.06 -18.46 4.30
C SER A 382 15.43 -18.83 3.72
N GLN A 383 15.82 -20.12 3.83
CA GLN A 383 17.03 -20.65 3.17
C GLN A 383 16.75 -21.12 1.74
N HIS A 384 15.49 -21.43 1.44
CA HIS A 384 15.00 -21.84 0.14
C HIS A 384 13.68 -21.11 -0.13
N PRO A 385 13.34 -20.75 -1.38
CA PRO A 385 12.02 -20.22 -1.71
C PRO A 385 10.92 -21.11 -1.15
N HIS A 386 9.87 -20.50 -0.60
CA HIS A 386 8.68 -21.21 -0.12
C HIS A 386 8.07 -22.06 -1.25
N ILE A 387 7.90 -23.35 -1.00
CA ILE A 387 7.42 -24.35 -1.97
C ILE A 387 6.25 -25.11 -1.36
N ASP A 388 5.10 -25.04 -2.02
CA ASP A 388 3.95 -25.87 -1.70
C ASP A 388 4.18 -27.31 -2.19
N LEU A 389 3.92 -28.29 -1.32
CA LEU A 389 4.02 -29.72 -1.63
C LEU A 389 2.70 -30.29 -2.20
N MET A 390 1.71 -29.45 -2.49
CA MET A 390 0.54 -29.83 -3.27
C MET A 390 0.93 -30.08 -4.73
N ASN A 391 0.88 -31.33 -5.15
CA ASN A 391 1.12 -31.70 -6.54
C ASN A 391 -0.01 -31.22 -7.48
N ALA A 392 0.21 -31.27 -8.79
CA ALA A 392 -0.79 -30.87 -9.80
C ALA A 392 -2.10 -31.71 -9.74
N SER A 393 -2.08 -32.85 -9.02
CA SER A 393 -3.25 -33.66 -8.71
C SER A 393 -3.94 -33.28 -7.39
N GLY A 394 -3.65 -32.11 -6.80
CA GLY A 394 -4.36 -31.58 -5.64
C GLY A 394 -4.21 -32.41 -4.36
N ILE A 395 -3.15 -33.21 -4.28
CA ILE A 395 -2.77 -34.03 -3.14
C ILE A 395 -1.52 -33.38 -2.54
N ILE A 396 -1.53 -33.15 -1.23
CA ILE A 396 -0.37 -32.67 -0.48
C ILE A 396 0.53 -33.88 -0.22
N GLU A 397 1.72 -33.89 -0.82
CA GLU A 397 2.68 -34.97 -0.61
C GLU A 397 3.38 -34.77 0.74
N GLN A 398 3.30 -35.78 1.62
CA GLN A 398 4.05 -35.76 2.87
C GLN A 398 5.53 -36.02 2.55
N PRO A 399 6.48 -35.21 3.09
CA PRO A 399 7.90 -35.46 2.89
C PRO A 399 8.29 -36.81 3.48
N SER A 400 8.65 -37.76 2.60
CA SER A 400 9.15 -39.06 3.00
C SER A 400 10.49 -38.90 3.72
N LEU A 401 10.66 -39.61 4.84
CA LEU A 401 11.87 -39.58 5.66
C LEU A 401 13.03 -40.25 4.92
N PHE A 402 13.75 -39.48 4.10
CA PHE A 402 15.03 -39.88 3.51
C PHE A 402 16.22 -39.25 4.24
N ASP A 403 17.24 -40.08 4.41
CA ASP A 403 18.63 -39.78 4.79
C ASP A 403 18.90 -38.96 6.05
N LYS A 404 18.63 -39.63 7.18
CA LYS A 404 19.49 -39.57 8.38
C LYS A 404 20.19 -40.91 8.65
N ARG A 405 21.06 -41.35 7.74
CA ARG A 405 21.94 -42.53 7.93
C ARG A 405 23.30 -42.39 7.27
N GLU A 406 24.22 -41.71 7.95
CA GLU A 406 25.68 -41.89 7.95
C GLU A 406 26.29 -40.81 8.88
N HIS A 407 27.36 -41.02 9.65
CA HIS A 407 28.16 -42.23 9.88
C HIS A 407 27.99 -42.79 11.31
N SER A 408 27.94 -44.11 11.44
CA SER A 408 28.80 -44.85 12.38
C SER A 408 28.99 -46.26 11.84
N GLY A 409 30.23 -46.63 11.53
CA GLY A 409 30.53 -47.92 10.90
C GLY A 409 30.67 -49.04 11.92
N ASP A 410 30.21 -50.23 11.54
CA ASP A 410 30.99 -51.44 11.80
C ASP A 410 30.73 -52.48 10.71
N HIS A 411 31.70 -53.36 10.45
CA HIS A 411 31.62 -54.37 9.39
C HIS A 411 31.25 -55.74 9.95
N THR A 412 30.26 -56.42 9.36
CA THR A 412 30.26 -57.90 9.32
C THR A 412 29.43 -58.43 8.15
N SER A 413 29.83 -59.59 7.63
CA SER A 413 29.21 -60.33 6.52
C SER A 413 27.76 -60.76 6.85
N SER A 414 26.85 -60.98 5.88
CA SER A 414 27.02 -61.90 4.74
C SER A 414 25.97 -61.73 3.62
N SER A 415 26.04 -62.56 2.59
CA SER A 415 25.43 -62.38 1.25
C SER A 415 24.08 -63.08 1.01
N SER A 416 23.20 -62.45 0.23
CA SER A 416 22.38 -63.15 -0.79
C SER A 416 21.87 -62.24 -1.93
N THR A 417 22.58 -62.31 -3.05
CA THR A 417 22.14 -62.21 -4.46
C THR A 417 20.77 -61.57 -4.80
N SER A 418 20.82 -60.45 -5.53
CA SER A 418 19.78 -60.00 -6.47
C SER A 418 20.41 -59.71 -7.83
N GLN A 419 19.88 -60.31 -8.91
CA GLN A 419 20.40 -60.08 -10.27
C GLN A 419 19.76 -58.85 -10.93
N SER A 420 20.54 -58.23 -11.81
CA SER A 420 20.21 -57.07 -12.63
C SER A 420 19.03 -57.29 -13.59
N LEU A 421 18.31 -56.21 -13.89
CA LEU A 421 18.31 -55.64 -15.25
C LEU A 421 17.93 -54.14 -15.19
N SER A 422 18.29 -53.38 -16.22
CA SER A 422 18.38 -51.91 -16.15
C SER A 422 17.87 -51.22 -17.42
N MET A 423 17.79 -49.87 -17.35
CA MET A 423 17.51 -48.93 -18.44
C MET A 423 16.03 -48.88 -18.91
N ASN A 424 15.54 -47.76 -19.48
CA ASN A 424 16.24 -46.54 -19.90
C ASN A 424 15.44 -45.23 -19.70
N ASP A 425 16.11 -44.11 -19.95
CA ASP A 425 15.62 -42.73 -19.82
C ASP A 425 15.02 -42.16 -21.13
N LYS A 426 14.27 -41.05 -21.01
CA LYS A 426 13.68 -40.15 -22.05
C LYS A 426 12.52 -40.68 -22.91
N TYR A 427 11.44 -39.88 -22.96
CA TYR A 427 10.86 -39.17 -24.14
C TYR A 427 9.45 -38.64 -23.75
N THR A 428 8.87 -37.53 -24.26
CA THR A 428 9.35 -36.27 -24.88
C THR A 428 8.16 -35.28 -24.88
N ARG A 429 8.36 -33.95 -25.01
CA ARG A 429 7.27 -32.95 -25.09
C ARG A 429 6.38 -33.14 -26.34
N LEU A 430 5.09 -32.81 -26.21
CA LEU A 430 4.20 -32.46 -27.32
C LEU A 430 3.36 -31.22 -26.93
N GLU A 431 3.10 -30.35 -27.91
CA GLU A 431 2.22 -29.18 -27.81
C GLU A 431 0.99 -29.35 -28.73
N GLU A 432 -0.03 -28.52 -28.50
CA GLU A 432 -1.23 -28.30 -29.33
C GLU A 432 -2.12 -29.49 -29.76
N SER A 433 -3.43 -29.35 -29.54
CA SER A 433 -4.39 -29.15 -30.66
C SER A 433 -5.83 -28.93 -30.11
N ARG A 434 -6.85 -28.92 -30.98
CA ARG A 434 -8.13 -28.21 -30.78
C ARG A 434 -9.35 -29.14 -30.83
N SER A 435 -10.47 -28.67 -30.26
CA SER A 435 -11.87 -29.12 -30.51
C SER A 435 -12.17 -30.56 -30.02
N VAL A 436 -13.41 -31.07 -29.94
CA VAL A 436 -14.72 -30.69 -30.53
C VAL A 436 -15.85 -30.88 -29.48
N THR A 437 -16.97 -30.16 -29.60
CA THR A 437 -18.21 -30.37 -28.82
C THR A 437 -19.06 -31.53 -29.32
N PRO A 438 -19.73 -32.28 -28.43
CA PRO A 438 -21.04 -32.84 -28.74
C PRO A 438 -22.12 -32.52 -27.70
N SER A 439 -23.34 -32.36 -28.20
CA SER A 439 -24.62 -32.29 -27.46
C SER A 439 -25.68 -33.03 -28.30
N PRO A 440 -26.83 -33.44 -27.74
CA PRO A 440 -27.12 -33.97 -26.39
C PRO A 440 -27.60 -35.45 -26.51
N PRO A 441 -28.43 -35.96 -25.58
CA PRO A 441 -29.80 -36.30 -26.00
C PRO A 441 -30.89 -35.82 -25.02
N LEU A 442 -32.14 -36.21 -25.28
CA LEU A 442 -33.37 -35.62 -24.72
C LEU A 442 -34.39 -36.73 -24.36
N ASN A 443 -35.45 -36.35 -23.64
CA ASN A 443 -36.70 -37.07 -23.33
C ASN A 443 -36.73 -38.11 -22.19
N THR A 444 -37.89 -38.51 -21.65
CA THR A 444 -39.17 -37.82 -21.23
C THR A 444 -40.17 -38.90 -20.80
N TYR A 445 -40.60 -38.92 -19.53
CA TYR A 445 -41.84 -39.57 -19.03
C TYR A 445 -42.21 -38.95 -17.66
N LEU A 446 -43.44 -38.94 -17.14
CA LEU A 446 -44.77 -38.50 -17.59
C LEU A 446 -45.80 -39.00 -16.53
N LEU A 447 -46.57 -38.07 -15.92
CA LEU A 447 -47.86 -38.31 -15.21
C LEU A 447 -47.80 -39.21 -13.93
N ASP A 448 -48.77 -39.30 -13.01
CA ASP A 448 -50.16 -38.78 -12.85
C ASP A 448 -50.52 -38.85 -11.31
N ASN A 449 -51.60 -38.32 -10.67
CA ASN A 449 -52.72 -37.41 -10.98
C ASN A 449 -53.42 -36.94 -9.66
N LYS A 450 -54.13 -35.78 -9.64
CA LYS A 450 -55.14 -35.32 -8.62
C LYS A 450 -54.64 -35.16 -7.15
N ARG A 451 -55.30 -34.47 -6.20
CA ARG A 451 -56.41 -33.46 -6.10
C ARG A 451 -56.10 -32.61 -4.82
N LYS A 452 -56.45 -31.32 -4.71
CA LYS A 452 -57.70 -30.78 -4.09
C LYS A 452 -58.11 -31.51 -2.78
N ASP A 453 -58.41 -30.85 -1.65
CA ASP A 453 -59.00 -29.50 -1.43
C ASP A 453 -58.51 -28.80 -0.12
N SER A 454 -58.93 -27.54 0.06
CA SER A 454 -59.02 -26.81 1.35
C SER A 454 -60.44 -26.22 1.48
N PRO A 455 -60.93 -25.86 2.70
CA PRO A 455 -61.08 -24.42 3.01
C PRO A 455 -61.17 -24.02 4.52
N THR A 456 -61.08 -22.70 4.80
CA THR A 456 -61.81 -21.84 5.80
C THR A 456 -62.14 -22.29 7.25
N MET A 457 -62.37 -21.43 8.28
CA MET A 457 -62.09 -20.00 8.64
C MET A 457 -62.75 -19.73 10.04
N ASN A 458 -62.54 -18.55 10.66
CA ASN A 458 -63.27 -17.99 11.84
C ASN A 458 -62.98 -18.64 13.23
N ASN A 459 -63.13 -18.00 14.40
CA ASN A 459 -63.29 -16.56 14.75
C ASN A 459 -62.88 -16.25 16.23
N TYR A 460 -62.80 -14.95 16.54
CA TYR A 460 -62.67 -14.24 17.85
C TYR A 460 -63.11 -14.94 19.17
N ALA A 461 -62.33 -14.72 20.25
CA ALA A 461 -62.74 -13.96 21.46
C ALA A 461 -61.62 -13.83 22.53
N THR A 462 -61.68 -12.78 23.38
CA THR A 462 -60.87 -12.58 24.62
C THR A 462 -61.83 -12.46 25.84
N PRO A 463 -61.35 -12.53 27.12
CA PRO A 463 -61.02 -11.28 27.84
C PRO A 463 -59.98 -11.37 29.01
N ASP A 464 -59.47 -10.19 29.43
CA ASP A 464 -59.09 -9.69 30.79
C ASP A 464 -58.47 -10.53 31.94
N SER A 465 -57.75 -9.97 32.94
CA SER A 465 -56.91 -8.73 33.08
C SER A 465 -56.24 -8.67 34.49
N ARG A 466 -55.49 -7.57 34.78
CA ARG A 466 -54.82 -7.10 36.05
C ARG A 466 -53.28 -7.29 36.12
N GLN A 467 -52.47 -6.36 36.66
CA GLN A 467 -52.64 -4.92 37.01
C GLN A 467 -51.27 -4.22 37.27
N ARG A 468 -51.10 -2.96 36.80
CA ARG A 468 -50.39 -1.75 37.37
C ARG A 468 -48.99 -1.90 38.05
N GLN A 469 -48.05 -0.93 38.03
CA GLN A 469 -47.94 0.49 37.59
C GLN A 469 -46.43 0.76 37.26
N GLN A 470 -45.80 1.95 37.04
CA GLN A 470 -46.13 3.37 37.24
C GLN A 470 -45.50 4.29 36.13
N GLN A 471 -44.72 5.33 36.48
CA GLN A 471 -44.32 6.52 35.68
C GLN A 471 -42.89 6.98 36.07
N HIS A 472 -41.99 7.39 35.16
CA HIS A 472 -41.78 8.74 34.56
C HIS A 472 -41.29 9.80 35.60
N VAL A 473 -40.13 10.48 35.46
CA VAL A 473 -39.91 11.75 34.70
C VAL A 473 -38.40 12.16 34.71
N GLN A 474 -37.82 12.49 33.52
CA GLN A 474 -36.69 13.44 33.19
C GLN A 474 -35.32 13.35 33.95
N ALA A 475 -34.19 13.92 33.48
CA ALA A 475 -33.95 14.96 32.46
C ALA A 475 -32.58 14.91 31.72
N LEU A 476 -32.51 15.66 30.60
CA LEU A 476 -31.34 16.31 29.94
C LEU A 476 -30.23 15.48 29.21
N SER A 477 -30.28 15.59 27.87
CA SER A 477 -29.14 15.58 26.92
C SER A 477 -28.56 17.03 26.78
N PRO A 478 -27.57 17.40 25.91
CA PRO A 478 -27.32 17.04 24.48
C PRO A 478 -25.82 16.69 24.21
N ILE A 479 -25.21 16.56 23.01
CA ILE A 479 -25.44 17.09 21.64
C ILE A 479 -25.06 16.06 20.56
N ASP A 480 -25.79 16.04 19.45
CA ASP A 480 -25.60 15.19 18.27
C ASP A 480 -24.41 15.54 17.34
N SER A 481 -24.15 14.67 16.36
CA SER A 481 -23.56 15.08 15.08
C SER A 481 -24.11 14.23 13.94
N VAL A 482 -25.04 14.82 13.18
CA VAL A 482 -25.79 14.18 12.09
C VAL A 482 -25.02 14.26 10.76
N GLU A 483 -25.09 13.17 10.00
CA GLU A 483 -24.61 13.05 8.63
C GLU A 483 -25.70 13.47 7.63
N SER A 484 -25.37 14.21 6.57
CA SER A 484 -26.35 14.58 5.54
C SER A 484 -25.75 14.61 4.12
N SER A 485 -26.49 13.98 3.20
CA SER A 485 -26.28 14.04 1.75
C SER A 485 -27.64 14.36 1.10
N PRO A 486 -27.74 15.37 0.22
CA PRO A 486 -29.01 15.70 -0.42
C PRO A 486 -29.28 14.78 -1.61
N THR A 487 -30.24 13.88 -1.47
CA THR A 487 -31.06 13.43 -2.59
C THR A 487 -32.07 14.53 -2.94
N GLN A 488 -32.32 14.73 -4.24
CA GLN A 488 -33.48 15.50 -4.70
C GLN A 488 -34.38 14.58 -5.52
N GLU A 489 -35.45 14.13 -4.89
CA GLU A 489 -36.67 13.75 -5.59
C GLU A 489 -37.49 15.02 -5.88
N SER A 490 -38.47 14.96 -6.78
CA SER A 490 -39.39 16.07 -7.06
C SER A 490 -40.77 15.53 -7.46
N PRO A 491 -41.87 16.21 -7.08
CA PRO A 491 -43.19 15.59 -6.99
C PRO A 491 -43.96 15.53 -8.32
N VAL A 492 -44.90 14.59 -8.38
CA VAL A 492 -45.89 14.45 -9.45
C VAL A 492 -47.17 15.24 -9.10
N PRO A 493 -47.71 16.05 -10.03
CA PRO A 493 -49.11 16.47 -10.02
C PRO A 493 -49.97 15.55 -10.89
N THR A 494 -51.10 15.06 -10.38
CA THR A 494 -51.99 14.13 -11.09
C THR A 494 -53.37 14.73 -11.30
N THR A 495 -53.74 15.05 -12.55
CA THR A 495 -55.13 15.25 -12.96
C THR A 495 -55.38 14.69 -14.37
N THR A 496 -56.57 14.11 -14.57
CA THR A 496 -57.12 13.56 -15.82
C THR A 496 -57.27 14.63 -16.92
N VAL A 497 -57.37 14.33 -18.23
CA VAL A 497 -58.47 13.64 -18.94
C VAL A 497 -57.94 12.68 -20.05
N ALA A 498 -58.79 11.74 -20.51
CA ALA A 498 -58.45 10.64 -21.41
C ALA A 498 -58.76 10.87 -22.90
N ALA A 499 -58.11 10.08 -23.77
CA ALA A 499 -58.60 9.66 -25.08
C ALA A 499 -58.03 8.27 -25.45
N SER A 500 -58.71 7.53 -26.33
CA SER A 500 -58.30 6.22 -26.87
C SER A 500 -57.25 6.39 -28.00
N VAL A 501 -56.54 5.36 -28.47
CA VAL A 501 -57.01 4.33 -29.43
C VAL A 501 -56.12 3.05 -29.40
N THR A 502 -56.72 1.94 -29.81
CA THR A 502 -56.22 0.56 -29.91
C THR A 502 -55.06 0.34 -30.92
N ALA A 503 -54.05 -0.47 -30.55
CA ALA A 503 -53.32 -1.34 -31.48
C ALA A 503 -52.58 -2.48 -30.73
N THR A 504 -52.54 -3.69 -31.30
CA THR A 504 -51.78 -4.84 -30.80
C THR A 504 -50.46 -5.04 -31.55
N PRO A 505 -49.36 -5.41 -30.86
CA PRO A 505 -48.19 -5.99 -31.50
C PRO A 505 -48.21 -7.52 -31.43
N GLN A 506 -47.98 -8.18 -32.58
CA GLN A 506 -47.66 -9.61 -32.65
C GLN A 506 -46.19 -9.86 -32.25
N GLY A 507 -45.83 -11.10 -31.93
CA GLY A 507 -44.48 -11.43 -31.45
C GLY A 507 -43.40 -11.45 -32.53
N GLY A 508 -42.16 -11.12 -32.16
CA GLY A 508 -40.99 -11.17 -33.04
C GLY A 508 -39.65 -11.24 -32.31
N SER A 509 -38.81 -12.22 -32.68
CA SER A 509 -37.35 -12.34 -32.51
C SER A 509 -36.61 -11.50 -31.45
N LYS A 510 -35.91 -12.19 -30.52
CA LYS A 510 -34.84 -11.59 -29.70
C LYS A 510 -33.63 -11.22 -30.57
N GLY A 511 -33.42 -9.93 -30.84
CA GLY A 511 -32.22 -9.42 -31.51
C GLY A 511 -30.97 -9.47 -30.61
N GLN A 512 -29.82 -9.86 -31.18
CA GLN A 512 -28.52 -9.83 -30.50
C GLN A 512 -27.90 -8.42 -30.55
N ARG A 513 -27.07 -8.08 -29.55
CA ARG A 513 -26.26 -6.85 -29.58
C ARG A 513 -25.21 -6.94 -30.71
N PRO A 514 -25.04 -5.90 -31.56
CA PRO A 514 -24.00 -5.91 -32.58
C PRO A 514 -22.61 -5.80 -31.93
N LYS A 515 -21.68 -6.66 -32.36
CA LYS A 515 -20.24 -6.50 -32.13
C LYS A 515 -19.62 -5.85 -33.37
N LEU A 516 -19.33 -4.55 -33.31
CA LEU A 516 -18.69 -3.82 -34.41
C LEU A 516 -17.49 -3.00 -33.90
N LEU A 517 -16.33 -3.64 -33.90
CA LEU A 517 -15.00 -3.07 -34.21
C LEU A 517 -13.95 -4.16 -33.97
N ASN A 518 -13.70 -4.98 -34.99
CA ASN A 518 -12.63 -5.99 -35.00
C ASN A 518 -11.94 -5.91 -36.36
N ILE A 519 -10.92 -5.06 -36.47
CA ILE A 519 -10.19 -4.79 -37.72
C ILE A 519 -8.99 -5.75 -37.79
N PRO A 520 -8.80 -6.50 -38.89
CA PRO A 520 -7.74 -7.50 -38.97
C PRO A 520 -6.35 -6.88 -39.16
N TYR A 521 -5.38 -7.33 -38.37
CA TYR A 521 -3.96 -7.06 -38.62
C TYR A 521 -3.48 -7.86 -39.84
N PHE A 522 -3.17 -7.17 -40.94
CA PHE A 522 -2.62 -7.79 -42.14
C PHE A 522 -1.52 -6.92 -42.79
N LEU A 523 -0.31 -6.95 -42.20
CA LEU A 523 0.97 -6.66 -42.85
C LEU A 523 2.13 -6.84 -41.84
N LYS A 524 2.76 -8.02 -41.83
CA LYS A 524 4.05 -8.24 -41.16
C LYS A 524 5.06 -8.79 -42.17
N LYS A 525 5.90 -7.89 -42.69
CA LYS A 525 7.00 -8.25 -43.60
C LYS A 525 8.07 -9.00 -42.80
N GLY A 526 8.35 -10.24 -43.16
CA GLY A 526 9.22 -11.12 -42.36
C GLY A 526 10.71 -10.87 -42.60
N ASN A 527 11.48 -10.69 -41.53
CA ASN A 527 12.92 -10.91 -41.51
C ASN A 527 13.20 -12.17 -40.69
N ASN A 528 13.39 -13.31 -41.38
CA ASN A 528 13.74 -14.56 -40.73
C ASN A 528 15.25 -14.64 -40.52
N LEU A 529 15.71 -14.46 -39.28
CA LEU A 529 17.06 -14.83 -38.86
C LEU A 529 17.09 -16.34 -38.58
N THR A 530 17.96 -17.07 -39.28
CA THR A 530 18.05 -18.53 -39.21
C THR A 530 18.83 -19.00 -37.97
N ASP A 531 18.40 -20.10 -37.36
CA ASP A 531 18.95 -20.55 -36.07
C ASP A 531 20.42 -21.05 -36.14
N GLU A 532 20.98 -21.28 -37.33
CA GLU A 532 22.42 -21.50 -37.51
C GLU A 532 23.29 -20.34 -36.98
N GLN A 533 22.77 -19.11 -36.99
CA GLN A 533 23.51 -17.94 -36.48
C GLN A 533 23.49 -17.84 -34.95
N LYS A 534 22.53 -18.45 -34.26
CA LYS A 534 22.53 -18.56 -32.79
C LYS A 534 23.49 -19.64 -32.28
N ALA A 535 23.74 -20.68 -33.06
CA ALA A 535 24.64 -21.78 -32.68
C ALA A 535 26.10 -21.33 -32.52
N LYS A 536 26.58 -20.42 -33.38
CA LYS A 536 28.00 -20.00 -33.41
C LYS A 536 28.41 -19.01 -32.31
N LEU A 537 27.46 -18.39 -31.62
CA LEU A 537 27.73 -17.52 -30.45
C LEU A 537 27.88 -18.30 -29.13
N ARG A 538 27.84 -19.64 -29.15
CA ARG A 538 27.93 -20.51 -27.96
C ARG A 538 29.21 -21.36 -27.88
N GLN A 539 30.20 -21.14 -28.75
CA GLN A 539 31.46 -21.88 -28.78
C GLN A 539 32.71 -20.97 -28.86
N GLN A 540 32.83 -20.00 -27.94
CA GLN A 540 34.05 -19.17 -27.87
C GLN A 540 34.38 -18.59 -26.47
N SER A 541 34.47 -19.47 -25.46
CA SER A 541 35.00 -19.09 -24.13
C SER A 541 35.69 -20.22 -23.35
N VAL A 542 36.07 -21.34 -24.01
CA VAL A 542 36.87 -22.41 -23.37
C VAL A 542 38.36 -22.11 -23.53
N GLY A 543 38.85 -21.18 -22.71
CA GLY A 543 40.28 -20.93 -22.47
C GLY A 543 40.55 -21.07 -20.97
N GLY A 544 41.35 -22.06 -20.58
CA GLY A 544 41.41 -22.52 -19.19
C GLY A 544 42.23 -21.63 -18.24
N VAL A 545 41.58 -21.17 -17.17
CA VAL A 545 42.21 -20.79 -15.89
C VAL A 545 41.42 -21.50 -14.76
N GLY A 546 42.08 -21.81 -13.65
CA GLY A 546 41.56 -22.72 -12.63
C GLY A 546 40.21 -22.32 -12.01
N VAL A 547 39.35 -23.32 -11.81
CA VAL A 547 38.01 -23.19 -11.21
C VAL A 547 38.11 -23.06 -9.68
N PRO A 548 37.65 -21.96 -9.06
CA PRO A 548 37.29 -21.96 -7.64
C PRO A 548 36.08 -22.89 -7.44
N GLY A 549 36.07 -23.68 -6.36
CA GLY A 549 35.06 -24.71 -6.14
C GLY A 549 33.62 -24.18 -6.20
N THR A 550 32.69 -25.04 -6.66
CA THR A 550 31.26 -24.74 -6.61
C THR A 550 30.84 -24.40 -5.18
N PRO A 551 30.19 -23.24 -4.93
CA PRO A 551 29.70 -22.91 -3.59
C PRO A 551 28.72 -23.98 -3.11
N SER A 552 28.76 -24.27 -1.82
CA SER A 552 27.84 -25.21 -1.20
C SER A 552 26.42 -24.61 -1.16
N PRO A 553 25.36 -25.41 -1.00
CA PRO A 553 24.01 -24.88 -0.78
C PRO A 553 23.87 -24.04 0.52
N TYR A 554 24.90 -23.99 1.38
CA TYR A 554 24.95 -23.12 2.56
C TYR A 554 25.61 -21.75 2.32
N ASP A 555 26.19 -21.51 1.14
CA ASP A 555 26.86 -20.24 0.79
C ASP A 555 25.92 -19.23 0.11
N LEU A 556 24.67 -19.62 -0.16
CA LEU A 556 23.63 -18.72 -0.66
C LEU A 556 23.12 -17.81 0.47
N LYS A 557 22.99 -16.51 0.19
CA LYS A 557 22.39 -15.55 1.11
C LYS A 557 20.92 -15.90 1.39
N PRO A 558 20.48 -15.97 2.66
CA PRO A 558 19.07 -16.21 2.98
C PRO A 558 18.15 -15.14 2.39
N ILE A 559 16.93 -15.54 2.03
CA ILE A 559 15.85 -14.63 1.69
C ILE A 559 15.32 -14.04 2.99
N PHE A 560 15.44 -12.72 3.14
CA PHE A 560 14.93 -11.96 4.27
C PHE A 560 13.63 -11.26 3.89
N GLU A 561 12.56 -11.51 4.63
CA GLU A 561 11.30 -10.75 4.55
C GLU A 561 11.00 -10.13 5.92
N ALA A 562 10.36 -8.94 5.94
CA ALA A 562 10.22 -8.14 7.15
C ALA A 562 8.86 -7.43 7.21
N GLU A 563 8.42 -7.07 8.42
CA GLU A 563 7.26 -6.18 8.62
C GLU A 563 7.54 -4.76 8.10
N SER A 564 8.79 -4.29 8.18
CA SER A 564 9.22 -2.97 7.72
C SER A 564 10.52 -3.04 6.94
N PRO A 565 10.67 -2.32 5.81
CA PRO A 565 11.90 -2.31 5.02
C PRO A 565 13.08 -1.65 5.76
N ASP A 566 12.81 -0.83 6.79
CA ASP A 566 13.85 -0.32 7.69
C ASP A 566 14.57 -1.48 8.41
N GLU A 567 13.88 -2.58 8.73
CA GLU A 567 14.52 -3.74 9.37
C GLU A 567 15.35 -4.57 8.40
N LEU A 568 14.85 -4.74 7.17
CA LEU A 568 15.56 -5.44 6.11
C LEU A 568 16.92 -4.77 5.84
N ALA A 569 16.95 -3.45 5.72
CA ALA A 569 18.18 -2.68 5.53
C ALA A 569 19.18 -2.83 6.71
N LEU A 570 18.71 -3.00 7.95
CA LEU A 570 19.57 -3.26 9.12
C LEU A 570 20.15 -4.68 9.12
N VAL A 571 19.36 -5.69 8.76
CA VAL A 571 19.83 -7.08 8.69
C VAL A 571 20.76 -7.30 7.50
N ASP A 572 20.47 -6.69 6.36
CA ASP A 572 21.37 -6.70 5.19
C ASP A 572 22.72 -6.03 5.50
N ALA A 573 22.71 -4.90 6.22
CA ALA A 573 23.95 -4.28 6.68
C ALA A 573 24.74 -5.22 7.62
N ALA A 574 24.09 -5.84 8.61
CA ALA A 574 24.73 -6.78 9.52
C ALA A 574 25.33 -8.00 8.78
N TYR A 575 24.59 -8.56 7.83
CA TYR A 575 25.03 -9.67 6.98
C TYR A 575 26.30 -9.32 6.17
N ASN A 576 26.35 -8.11 5.60
CA ASN A 576 27.50 -7.64 4.82
C ASN A 576 28.77 -7.43 5.68
N TYR A 577 28.63 -7.16 6.98
CA TYR A 577 29.74 -7.14 7.96
C TYR A 577 30.04 -8.50 8.62
N GLY A 578 29.40 -9.59 8.18
CA GLY A 578 29.64 -10.94 8.69
C GLY A 578 28.84 -11.34 9.94
N CYS A 579 27.98 -10.46 10.47
CA CYS A 579 26.99 -10.81 11.50
C CYS A 579 25.69 -11.27 10.83
N ARG A 580 25.68 -12.53 10.37
CA ARG A 580 24.64 -13.09 9.51
C ARG A 580 23.50 -13.69 10.33
N LEU A 581 22.28 -13.23 10.08
CA LEU A 581 21.07 -13.90 10.58
C LEU A 581 20.80 -15.16 9.73
N LEU A 582 20.81 -16.35 10.34
CA LEU A 582 20.67 -17.63 9.62
C LEU A 582 19.28 -18.27 9.76
N ARG A 583 18.62 -18.09 10.91
CA ARG A 583 17.32 -18.69 11.22
C ARG A 583 16.67 -17.95 12.39
N ARG A 584 15.36 -17.70 12.30
CA ARG A 584 14.56 -17.12 13.39
C ARG A 584 13.34 -18.00 13.67
N THR A 585 13.00 -18.19 14.94
CA THR A 585 11.73 -18.75 15.42
C THR A 585 11.18 -17.87 16.56
N PRO A 586 9.93 -18.04 17.02
CA PRO A 586 9.40 -17.24 18.14
C PRO A 586 10.18 -17.38 19.46
N THR A 587 10.98 -18.44 19.63
CA THR A 587 11.69 -18.80 20.86
C THR A 587 13.21 -18.90 20.70
N SER A 588 13.76 -18.79 19.48
CA SER A 588 15.20 -18.85 19.26
C SER A 588 15.63 -18.07 18.02
N VAL A 589 16.84 -17.50 18.05
CA VAL A 589 17.47 -16.90 16.88
C VAL A 589 18.89 -17.43 16.72
N THR A 590 19.19 -17.95 15.53
CA THR A 590 20.52 -18.48 15.16
C THR A 590 21.22 -17.46 14.27
N VAL A 591 22.37 -16.99 14.73
CA VAL A 591 23.25 -16.06 14.01
C VAL A 591 24.63 -16.67 13.83
N GLU A 592 25.35 -16.21 12.82
CA GLU A 592 26.77 -16.47 12.60
C GLU A 592 27.50 -15.14 12.80
N THR A 593 28.44 -15.09 13.74
CA THR A 593 29.30 -13.93 14.01
C THR A 593 30.75 -14.23 13.57
N PRO A 594 31.57 -13.20 13.30
CA PRO A 594 32.96 -13.42 12.83
C PRO A 594 33.83 -14.21 13.82
N ASP A 595 33.62 -14.03 15.13
CA ASP A 595 34.57 -14.45 16.16
C ASP A 595 34.09 -15.68 16.95
N ASP A 596 32.80 -15.74 17.33
CA ASP A 596 32.19 -16.88 18.04
C ASP A 596 31.56 -17.92 17.08
N GLY A 597 31.47 -17.62 15.78
CA GLY A 597 30.82 -18.48 14.79
C GLY A 597 29.30 -18.58 15.02
N ARG A 598 28.76 -19.81 14.97
CA ARG A 598 27.30 -20.04 14.99
C ARG A 598 26.74 -20.07 16.42
N LEU A 599 26.13 -18.96 16.83
CA LEU A 599 25.46 -18.81 18.12
C LEU A 599 23.93 -18.94 18.00
N ASN A 600 23.32 -19.69 18.92
CA ASN A 600 21.87 -19.83 19.00
C ASN A 600 21.34 -19.23 20.31
N TYR A 601 20.78 -18.02 20.23
CA TYR A 601 20.19 -17.32 21.35
C TYR A 601 18.78 -17.81 21.61
N GLU A 602 18.44 -17.99 22.89
CA GLU A 602 17.07 -18.21 23.35
C GLU A 602 16.35 -16.85 23.39
N ILE A 603 15.19 -16.73 22.76
CA ILE A 603 14.33 -15.54 22.83
C ILE A 603 13.36 -15.76 23.99
N LEU A 604 13.43 -14.88 24.99
CA LEU A 604 12.55 -14.90 26.16
C LEU A 604 11.27 -14.10 25.89
N ASN A 605 11.40 -12.89 25.35
CA ASN A 605 10.29 -12.06 24.89
C ASN A 605 10.69 -11.20 23.69
N VAL A 606 9.73 -10.91 22.81
CA VAL A 606 9.79 -9.81 21.84
C VAL A 606 8.81 -8.73 22.30
N LEU A 607 9.24 -7.48 22.38
CA LEU A 607 8.40 -6.31 22.65
C LEU A 607 8.18 -5.56 21.33
N PRO A 608 7.09 -5.87 20.59
CA PRO A 608 6.88 -5.38 19.23
C PRO A 608 6.77 -3.85 19.18
N PHE A 609 7.04 -3.26 18.02
CA PHE A 609 7.00 -1.81 17.84
C PHE A 609 5.61 -1.24 18.18
N ASP A 610 5.57 -0.28 19.11
CA ASP A 610 4.36 0.49 19.45
C ASP A 610 4.53 1.94 18.97
N SER A 611 3.53 2.48 18.27
CA SER A 611 3.60 3.80 17.62
C SER A 611 3.66 4.99 18.60
N THR A 612 3.26 4.79 19.85
CA THR A 612 3.36 5.78 20.93
C THR A 612 4.71 5.69 21.66
N ARG A 613 5.22 4.47 21.85
CA ARG A 613 6.49 4.11 22.50
C ARG A 613 7.71 4.30 21.59
N LYS A 614 7.49 4.22 20.27
CA LYS A 614 8.43 4.49 19.14
C LYS A 614 9.72 3.66 19.12
N ARG A 615 9.70 2.48 19.76
CA ARG A 615 10.84 1.57 19.87
C ARG A 615 10.36 0.11 19.92
N MET A 616 11.26 -0.80 19.59
CA MET A 616 11.09 -2.25 19.59
C MET A 616 12.22 -2.85 20.42
N SER A 617 11.93 -3.86 21.22
CA SER A 617 12.95 -4.56 22.00
C SER A 617 12.85 -6.07 21.87
N ILE A 618 13.96 -6.75 22.12
CA ILE A 618 14.03 -8.20 22.28
C ILE A 618 14.79 -8.53 23.57
N ILE A 619 14.27 -9.48 24.35
CA ILE A 619 14.94 -10.05 25.51
C ILE A 619 15.47 -11.41 25.09
N VAL A 620 16.79 -11.56 25.06
CA VAL A 620 17.46 -12.83 24.72
C VAL A 620 18.30 -13.35 25.88
N ARG A 621 18.47 -14.67 25.95
CA ARG A 621 19.50 -15.30 26.78
C ARG A 621 20.68 -15.74 25.92
N HIS A 622 21.88 -15.33 26.33
CA HIS A 622 23.11 -15.70 25.64
C HIS A 622 23.39 -17.21 25.75
N PRO A 623 23.74 -17.92 24.66
CA PRO A 623 23.97 -19.37 24.69
C PRO A 623 25.05 -19.78 25.70
N ASN A 624 26.25 -19.19 25.60
CA ASN A 624 27.40 -19.56 26.42
C ASN A 624 27.33 -18.95 27.83
N SER A 625 27.25 -17.61 27.93
CA SER A 625 27.36 -16.90 29.21
C SER A 625 26.08 -16.86 30.06
N LYS A 626 24.96 -17.38 29.54
CA LYS A 626 23.60 -17.44 30.16
C LYS A 626 23.02 -16.11 30.64
N GLN A 627 23.70 -14.98 30.40
CA GLN A 627 23.23 -13.63 30.71
C GLN A 627 21.96 -13.31 29.91
N ILE A 628 21.00 -12.65 30.57
CA ILE A 628 19.83 -12.07 29.92
C ILE A 628 20.19 -10.68 29.44
N ILE A 629 19.93 -10.40 28.16
CA ILE A 629 20.21 -9.12 27.54
C ILE A 629 18.93 -8.61 26.87
N LEU A 630 18.49 -7.44 27.30
CA LEU A 630 17.50 -6.62 26.59
C LEU A 630 18.25 -5.83 25.52
N TYR A 631 17.94 -6.05 24.25
CA TYR A 631 18.35 -5.18 23.16
C TYR A 631 17.14 -4.34 22.71
N CYS A 632 17.36 -3.06 22.41
CA CYS A 632 16.30 -2.10 22.10
C CYS A 632 16.74 -1.15 20.97
N LYS A 633 15.87 -0.96 19.98
CA LYS A 633 16.04 0.01 18.89
C LYS A 633 14.85 0.95 18.80
N GLY A 634 15.07 2.23 18.52
CA GLY A 634 13.96 3.17 18.40
C GLY A 634 14.34 4.59 18.04
N ALA A 635 13.34 5.48 18.02
CA ALA A 635 13.56 6.89 17.74
C ALA A 635 14.38 7.56 18.87
N ASP A 636 15.33 8.40 18.48
CA ASP A 636 16.12 9.31 19.32
C ASP A 636 15.37 9.83 20.57
N SER A 637 14.27 10.55 20.34
CA SER A 637 13.37 11.21 21.29
C SER A 637 12.61 10.27 22.22
N SER A 638 12.67 8.96 21.98
CA SER A 638 12.10 7.90 22.83
C SER A 638 13.16 7.03 23.52
N MET A 639 14.42 7.12 23.09
CA MET A 639 15.54 6.30 23.56
C MET A 639 16.44 7.08 24.51
N LEU A 640 16.78 8.34 24.17
CA LEU A 640 17.64 9.20 24.99
C LEU A 640 17.16 9.35 26.45
N PRO A 641 15.85 9.57 26.72
CA PRO A 641 15.37 9.71 28.11
C PRO A 641 15.31 8.38 28.88
N GLN A 642 15.70 7.26 28.26
CA GLN A 642 15.75 5.94 28.89
C GLN A 642 17.18 5.43 29.08
N LEU A 643 18.18 6.18 28.62
CA LEU A 643 19.58 5.84 28.88
C LEU A 643 19.88 5.96 30.38
N THR A 644 20.79 5.13 30.88
CA THR A 644 21.27 5.22 32.26
C THR A 644 21.90 6.60 32.49
N PRO A 645 21.56 7.32 33.58
CA PRO A 645 22.28 8.52 33.98
C PRO A 645 23.76 8.20 34.21
N VAL A 646 24.68 8.99 33.64
CA VAL A 646 26.13 8.78 33.78
C VAL A 646 26.81 10.08 34.19
N GLU A 647 27.88 9.95 34.96
CA GLU A 647 28.67 11.06 35.50
C GLU A 647 29.33 11.91 34.40
N ASP A 648 29.63 13.16 34.75
CA ASP A 648 29.97 14.21 33.79
C ASP A 648 31.29 13.98 33.02
N ASP A 649 32.25 13.29 33.63
CA ASP A 649 33.56 12.97 33.05
C ASP A 649 33.62 11.54 32.45
N SER A 650 32.48 10.86 32.33
CA SER A 650 32.44 9.47 31.87
C SER A 650 32.59 9.34 30.34
N GLU A 651 33.34 8.32 29.89
CA GLU A 651 33.48 7.96 28.48
C GLU A 651 32.11 7.80 27.80
N GLN A 652 31.15 7.19 28.50
CA GLN A 652 29.79 6.97 27.99
C GLN A 652 29.04 8.29 27.76
N LYS A 653 29.25 9.34 28.58
CA LYS A 653 28.63 10.66 28.36
C LYS A 653 29.22 11.36 27.13
N LEU A 654 30.53 11.23 26.91
CA LEU A 654 31.19 11.71 25.67
C LEU A 654 30.65 10.98 24.43
N ILE A 655 30.46 9.66 24.52
CA ILE A 655 29.87 8.83 23.45
C ILE A 655 28.43 9.28 23.15
N ILE A 656 27.60 9.51 24.17
CA ILE A 656 26.23 10.00 24.01
C ILE A 656 26.23 11.37 23.32
N SER A 657 27.09 12.29 23.75
CA SER A 657 27.22 13.64 23.17
C SER A 657 27.60 13.62 21.69
N LYS A 658 28.66 12.88 21.32
CA LYS A 658 29.08 12.70 19.92
C LYS A 658 28.00 12.03 19.07
N THR A 659 27.37 10.98 19.60
CA THR A 659 26.30 10.26 18.89
C THR A 659 25.09 11.16 18.66
N GLN A 660 24.75 12.06 19.59
CA GLN A 660 23.69 13.06 19.38
C GLN A 660 24.06 14.09 18.30
N GLN A 661 25.32 14.52 18.23
CA GLN A 661 25.79 15.39 17.15
C GLN A 661 25.66 14.71 15.78
N HIS A 662 26.01 13.42 15.67
CA HIS A 662 25.87 12.64 14.44
C HIS A 662 24.40 12.39 14.08
N LEU A 663 23.53 12.05 15.05
CA LEU A 663 22.07 11.99 14.84
C LEU A 663 21.52 13.30 14.25
N ASN A 664 21.90 14.44 14.84
CA ASN A 664 21.49 15.77 14.39
C ASN A 664 22.08 16.12 13.01
N GLN A 665 23.13 15.45 12.54
CA GLN A 665 23.64 15.56 11.17
C GLN A 665 22.88 14.66 10.20
N TYR A 666 22.74 13.35 10.49
CA TYR A 666 21.99 12.40 9.67
C TYR A 666 20.55 12.88 9.43
N ALA A 667 19.90 13.43 10.46
CA ALA A 667 18.56 14.00 10.39
C ALA A 667 18.46 15.34 9.63
N ARG A 668 19.59 16.00 9.30
CA ARG A 668 19.66 17.13 8.34
C ARG A 668 19.99 16.67 6.92
N GLU A 669 20.71 15.55 6.79
CA GLU A 669 21.03 14.89 5.51
C GLU A 669 19.84 14.08 4.95
N GLY A 670 18.73 13.98 5.70
CA GLY A 670 17.49 13.32 5.28
C GLY A 670 17.35 11.86 5.67
N LEU A 671 18.37 11.29 6.31
CA LEU A 671 18.36 9.90 6.74
C LEU A 671 17.35 9.65 7.87
N ARG A 672 16.64 8.52 7.79
CA ARG A 672 15.86 7.96 8.91
C ARG A 672 16.82 7.54 10.01
N VAL A 673 16.70 8.15 11.19
CA VAL A 673 17.57 7.88 12.33
C VAL A 673 16.95 6.94 13.37
N LEU A 674 17.73 5.95 13.81
CA LEU A 674 17.39 5.04 14.90
C LEU A 674 18.57 4.95 15.89
N LEU A 675 18.26 4.95 17.19
CA LEU A 675 19.20 4.66 18.26
C LEU A 675 19.16 3.18 18.64
N MET A 676 20.35 2.64 18.92
CA MET A 676 20.61 1.25 19.26
C MET A 676 21.20 1.18 20.67
N ALA A 677 20.52 0.48 21.58
CA ALA A 677 20.93 0.39 22.99
C ALA A 677 20.66 -1.00 23.58
N LYS A 678 21.35 -1.33 24.68
CA LYS A 678 21.20 -2.60 25.40
C LYS A 678 21.01 -2.40 26.90
N ARG A 679 20.60 -3.45 27.61
CA ARG A 679 20.70 -3.56 29.07
C ARG A 679 20.89 -5.03 29.45
N VAL A 680 21.90 -5.31 30.26
CA VAL A 680 22.04 -6.64 30.89
C VAL A 680 21.08 -6.69 32.08
N LEU A 681 20.34 -7.79 32.21
CA LEU A 681 19.35 -8.00 33.26
C LEU A 681 19.78 -9.14 34.18
N THR A 682 19.49 -9.01 35.48
CA THR A 682 19.60 -10.16 36.39
C THR A 682 18.39 -11.07 36.23
N GLN A 683 18.54 -12.36 36.54
CA GLN A 683 17.45 -13.34 36.46
C GLN A 683 16.22 -12.88 37.27
N HIS A 684 16.43 -12.40 38.51
CA HIS A 684 15.36 -11.80 39.35
C HIS A 684 14.67 -10.60 38.70
N GLN A 685 15.41 -9.67 38.07
CA GLN A 685 14.80 -8.50 37.40
C GLN A 685 13.91 -8.93 36.23
N TYR A 686 14.33 -9.95 35.47
CA TYR A 686 13.53 -10.51 34.40
C TYR A 686 12.29 -11.24 34.93
N ASP A 687 12.43 -12.14 35.92
CA ASP A 687 11.32 -12.96 36.43
C ASP A 687 10.23 -12.10 37.10
N GLU A 688 10.63 -11.08 37.87
CA GLU A 688 9.72 -10.16 38.53
C GLU A 688 8.94 -9.29 37.52
N TRP A 689 9.61 -8.82 36.45
CA TRP A 689 8.94 -8.15 35.34
C TRP A 689 8.05 -9.10 34.54
N TYR A 690 8.50 -10.31 34.21
CA TYR A 690 7.76 -11.28 33.40
C TYR A 690 6.44 -11.69 34.08
N ARG A 691 6.45 -11.86 35.41
CA ARG A 691 5.22 -12.02 36.21
C ARG A 691 4.27 -10.83 36.03
N ARG A 692 4.76 -9.60 36.21
CA ARG A 692 3.96 -8.36 36.02
C ARG A 692 3.49 -8.17 34.56
N HIS A 693 4.23 -8.68 33.58
CA HIS A 693 3.86 -8.65 32.17
C HIS A 693 2.71 -9.61 31.88
N ARG A 694 2.78 -10.86 32.33
CA ARG A 694 1.69 -11.83 32.20
C ARG A 694 0.41 -11.38 32.92
N GLU A 695 0.55 -10.71 34.07
CA GLU A 695 -0.57 -10.08 34.80
C GLU A 695 -1.20 -8.89 34.05
N ALA A 696 -0.49 -8.30 33.08
CA ALA A 696 -1.02 -7.30 32.16
C ALA A 696 -1.65 -7.94 30.91
N GLU A 697 -1.03 -8.96 30.31
CA GLU A 697 -1.56 -9.71 29.16
C GLU A 697 -2.92 -10.38 29.46
N LEU A 698 -3.12 -10.85 30.71
CA LEU A 698 -4.36 -11.47 31.17
C LEU A 698 -5.45 -10.45 31.57
N SER A 699 -5.21 -9.14 31.38
CA SER A 699 -6.16 -8.07 31.75
C SER A 699 -7.23 -7.88 30.69
N ILE A 700 -8.50 -8.04 31.05
CA ILE A 700 -9.62 -7.69 30.16
C ILE A 700 -9.75 -6.16 30.05
N GLU A 701 -9.59 -5.43 31.16
CA GLU A 701 -9.63 -3.98 31.16
C GLU A 701 -8.27 -3.37 30.77
N ASN A 702 -8.31 -2.35 29.90
CA ASN A 702 -7.16 -1.51 29.52
C ASN A 702 -5.91 -2.29 29.07
N LEU A 703 -6.10 -3.47 28.45
CA LEU A 703 -5.05 -4.41 28.01
C LEU A 703 -3.85 -3.71 27.33
N GLU A 704 -4.11 -3.00 26.22
CA GLU A 704 -3.08 -2.29 25.44
C GLU A 704 -2.23 -1.36 26.31
N ARG A 705 -2.86 -0.63 27.23
CA ARG A 705 -2.18 0.31 28.12
C ARG A 705 -1.35 -0.43 29.16
N ARG A 706 -1.91 -1.45 29.84
CA ARG A 706 -1.17 -2.21 30.85
C ARG A 706 0.04 -2.94 30.26
N VAL A 707 -0.09 -3.49 29.05
CA VAL A 707 1.03 -4.13 28.32
C VAL A 707 2.07 -3.09 27.93
N ARG A 708 1.67 -1.94 27.36
CA ARG A 708 2.57 -0.83 27.00
C ARG A 708 3.33 -0.24 28.19
N ASP A 709 2.65 -0.05 29.32
CA ASP A 709 3.24 0.43 30.57
C ASP A 709 4.23 -0.61 31.14
N SER A 710 3.90 -1.91 31.04
CA SER A 710 4.80 -3.01 31.39
C SER A 710 6.06 -3.05 30.52
N CYS A 711 5.94 -2.98 29.19
CA CYS A 711 7.08 -2.86 28.26
C CYS A 711 7.96 -1.66 28.60
N SER A 712 7.34 -0.51 28.89
CA SER A 712 8.06 0.72 29.21
C SER A 712 8.85 0.62 30.52
N SER A 713 8.43 -0.23 31.47
CA SER A 713 9.12 -0.39 32.76
C SER A 713 10.48 -1.10 32.67
N ILE A 714 10.63 -2.08 31.78
CA ILE A 714 11.89 -2.83 31.58
C ILE A 714 12.87 -2.10 30.65
N GLU A 715 12.34 -1.26 29.74
CA GLU A 715 13.10 -0.44 28.78
C GLU A 715 13.73 0.82 29.39
N THR A 716 14.04 0.78 30.68
CA THR A 716 14.72 1.83 31.46
C THR A 716 16.21 1.51 31.60
N ASN A 717 17.04 2.49 31.98
CA ASN A 717 18.47 2.33 32.29
C ASN A 717 19.26 1.57 31.19
N LEU A 718 19.13 2.05 29.95
CA LEU A 718 19.77 1.48 28.78
C LEU A 718 21.19 2.04 28.58
N THR A 719 22.13 1.19 28.14
CA THR A 719 23.45 1.57 27.67
C THR A 719 23.41 1.79 26.16
N LEU A 720 23.73 3.00 25.70
CA LEU A 720 23.85 3.33 24.28
C LEU A 720 25.01 2.55 23.63
N LEU A 721 24.75 1.90 22.49
CA LEU A 721 25.77 1.31 21.62
C LEU A 721 26.08 2.22 20.41
N GLY A 722 25.04 2.79 19.79
CA GLY A 722 25.22 3.66 18.63
C GLY A 722 23.92 4.13 17.98
N ALA A 723 24.05 4.68 16.76
CA ALA A 723 22.98 5.17 15.90
C ALA A 723 23.12 4.66 14.47
N THR A 724 22.02 4.60 13.73
CA THR A 724 22.00 4.33 12.28
C THR A 724 21.31 5.45 11.51
N GLY A 725 21.76 5.69 10.27
CA GLY A 725 21.13 6.57 9.28
C GLY A 725 20.79 5.77 8.01
N ILE A 726 19.50 5.61 7.75
CA ILE A 726 18.95 4.85 6.63
C ILE A 726 18.33 5.82 5.61
N GLU A 727 18.71 5.71 4.34
CA GLU A 727 18.14 6.49 3.23
C GLU A 727 16.85 5.85 2.70
N ASP A 728 15.84 6.66 2.40
CA ASP A 728 14.58 6.28 1.74
C ASP A 728 14.67 6.77 0.28
N ARG A 729 15.20 5.90 -0.60
CA ARG A 729 15.69 6.28 -1.93
C ARG A 729 14.60 6.87 -2.84
N LEU A 730 14.84 8.04 -3.41
CA LEU A 730 14.00 8.65 -4.45
C LEU A 730 14.00 7.81 -5.73
N GLN A 731 12.89 7.79 -6.46
CA GLN A 731 12.84 7.17 -7.79
C GLN A 731 13.64 7.99 -8.81
N GLU A 732 14.13 7.33 -9.86
CA GLU A 732 14.91 7.97 -10.93
C GLU A 732 14.16 9.14 -11.58
N GLY A 733 14.86 10.26 -11.82
CA GLY A 733 14.29 11.45 -12.44
C GLY A 733 13.23 12.21 -11.64
N VAL A 734 12.91 11.83 -10.39
CA VAL A 734 11.95 12.55 -9.54
C VAL A 734 12.32 14.02 -9.30
N PRO A 735 13.57 14.37 -8.91
CA PRO A 735 13.94 15.76 -8.68
C PRO A 735 13.85 16.63 -9.94
N GLU A 736 14.16 16.05 -11.10
CA GLU A 736 14.10 16.67 -12.43
C GLU A 736 12.64 16.89 -12.83
N THR A 737 11.82 15.85 -12.70
CA THR A 737 10.38 15.88 -13.00
C THR A 737 9.66 16.93 -12.15
N LEU A 738 9.91 16.98 -10.84
CA LEU A 738 9.32 17.99 -9.97
C LEU A 738 9.79 19.40 -10.33
N SER A 739 11.07 19.57 -10.67
CA SER A 739 11.59 20.85 -11.16
C SER A 739 10.89 21.30 -12.45
N SER A 740 10.65 20.39 -13.40
CA SER A 740 9.93 20.66 -14.64
C SER A 740 8.45 20.98 -14.41
N LEU A 741 7.77 20.28 -13.51
CA LEU A 741 6.36 20.55 -13.16
C LEU A 741 6.19 21.93 -12.53
N ILE A 742 7.07 22.29 -11.59
CA ILE A 742 7.06 23.62 -10.94
C ILE A 742 7.39 24.72 -11.98
N ALA A 743 8.34 24.48 -12.89
CA ALA A 743 8.67 25.40 -13.98
C ALA A 743 7.52 25.57 -15.00
N ALA A 744 6.69 24.54 -15.19
CA ALA A 744 5.46 24.60 -15.98
C ALA A 744 4.29 25.30 -15.25
N GLY A 745 4.50 25.80 -14.02
CA GLY A 745 3.48 26.48 -13.22
C GLY A 745 2.53 25.55 -12.46
N ILE A 746 2.81 24.24 -12.41
CA ILE A 746 1.97 23.26 -11.73
C ILE A 746 2.32 23.22 -10.25
N VAL A 747 1.33 23.46 -9.38
CA VAL A 747 1.51 23.51 -7.92
C VAL A 747 1.52 22.09 -7.37
N VAL A 748 2.68 21.62 -6.91
CA VAL A 748 2.83 20.26 -6.36
C VAL A 748 2.59 20.24 -4.85
N TRP A 749 1.68 19.36 -4.43
CA TRP A 749 1.32 19.08 -3.05
C TRP A 749 1.71 17.64 -2.70
N VAL A 750 2.58 17.45 -1.73
CA VAL A 750 2.97 16.10 -1.24
C VAL A 750 2.19 15.78 0.03
N LEU A 751 1.44 14.67 0.01
CA LEU A 751 0.55 14.25 1.08
C LEU A 751 1.06 12.94 1.70
N THR A 752 1.83 13.01 2.79
CA THR A 752 2.47 11.83 3.42
C THR A 752 1.94 11.53 4.83
N GLY A 753 2.00 10.26 5.21
CA GLY A 753 1.78 9.80 6.60
C GLY A 753 2.99 10.04 7.52
N ASP A 754 4.16 10.38 6.95
CA ASP A 754 5.42 10.50 7.69
C ASP A 754 5.45 11.65 8.70
N LYS A 755 6.43 11.59 9.61
CA LYS A 755 6.76 12.69 10.52
C LYS A 755 7.22 13.92 9.71
N PRO A 756 6.94 15.16 10.15
CA PRO A 756 7.30 16.36 9.40
C PRO A 756 8.80 16.48 9.09
N GLU A 757 9.67 16.00 9.98
CA GLU A 757 11.12 16.12 9.84
C GLU A 757 11.62 15.33 8.62
N THR A 758 11.29 14.04 8.55
CA THR A 758 11.59 13.16 7.40
C THR A 758 10.93 13.67 6.11
N ALA A 759 9.68 14.12 6.20
CA ALA A 759 8.93 14.62 5.06
C ALA A 759 9.54 15.91 4.46
N ILE A 760 9.97 16.85 5.31
CA ILE A 760 10.62 18.11 4.89
C ILE A 760 11.96 17.81 4.21
N ASN A 761 12.74 16.88 4.75
CA ASN A 761 14.02 16.50 4.16
C ASN A 761 13.84 15.86 2.77
N ILE A 762 12.89 14.94 2.63
CA ILE A 762 12.58 14.32 1.33
C ILE A 762 12.06 15.35 0.32
N ALA A 763 11.34 16.40 0.77
CA ALA A 763 10.98 17.54 -0.08
C ALA A 763 12.20 18.36 -0.54
N TYR A 764 13.25 18.51 0.28
CA TYR A 764 14.52 19.12 -0.16
C TYR A 764 15.28 18.22 -1.13
N SER A 765 15.43 16.92 -0.83
CA SER A 765 16.13 15.96 -1.70
C SER A 765 15.46 15.84 -3.08
N ALA A 766 14.13 15.89 -3.11
CA ALA A 766 13.33 15.86 -4.34
C ALA A 766 13.19 17.23 -5.03
N LYS A 767 13.96 18.26 -4.62
CA LYS A 767 13.94 19.64 -5.16
C LYS A 767 12.58 20.36 -5.10
N LEU A 768 11.59 19.80 -4.41
CA LEU A 768 10.27 20.41 -4.15
C LEU A 768 10.40 21.66 -3.26
N PHE A 769 11.31 21.58 -2.28
CA PHE A 769 11.79 22.70 -1.47
C PHE A 769 13.22 23.02 -1.87
N SER A 770 13.56 24.30 -2.00
CA SER A 770 14.93 24.77 -2.24
C SER A 770 15.46 25.54 -1.03
N PRO A 771 16.75 25.50 -0.67
CA PRO A 771 17.29 26.19 0.52
C PRO A 771 17.09 27.71 0.57
N GLN A 772 16.74 28.35 -0.56
CA GLN A 772 16.43 29.77 -0.66
C GLN A 772 14.94 30.09 -0.41
N MET A 773 14.08 29.08 -0.27
CA MET A 773 12.64 29.25 -0.01
C MET A 773 12.38 29.55 1.48
N GLU A 774 11.36 30.38 1.72
CA GLU A 774 10.81 30.60 3.05
C GLU A 774 9.89 29.44 3.45
N LEU A 775 10.31 28.62 4.42
CA LEU A 775 9.56 27.47 4.91
C LEU A 775 8.62 27.85 6.05
N LEU A 776 7.34 28.07 5.72
CA LEU A 776 6.25 28.28 6.67
C LEU A 776 5.89 26.95 7.35
N LYS A 777 5.79 26.92 8.68
CA LYS A 777 5.54 25.70 9.46
C LYS A 777 4.27 25.82 10.28
N LEU A 778 3.26 25.04 9.90
CA LEU A 778 1.90 25.14 10.41
C LEU A 778 1.58 23.89 11.25
N MET A 779 1.93 23.96 12.54
CA MET A 779 1.93 22.83 13.49
C MET A 779 1.28 23.23 14.84
N ALA A 780 0.01 23.61 14.77
CA ALA A 780 -0.76 24.10 15.92
C ALA A 780 -1.28 22.97 16.83
N ARG A 781 -1.47 23.28 18.11
CA ARG A 781 -2.03 22.34 19.11
C ARG A 781 -3.52 22.57 19.41
N SER A 782 -4.09 23.68 18.95
CA SER A 782 -5.52 24.00 19.02
C SER A 782 -5.99 24.73 17.76
N LYS A 783 -7.31 24.93 17.62
CA LYS A 783 -7.90 25.68 16.50
C LYS A 783 -7.45 27.15 16.51
N GLU A 784 -7.48 27.78 17.68
CA GLU A 784 -7.20 29.22 17.88
C GLU A 784 -5.74 29.54 17.53
N ALA A 785 -4.83 28.64 17.89
CA ALA A 785 -3.43 28.71 17.49
C ALA A 785 -3.27 28.58 15.96
N ALA A 786 -4.01 27.66 15.32
CA ALA A 786 -3.97 27.49 13.87
C ALA A 786 -4.50 28.74 13.13
N GLU A 787 -5.64 29.27 13.59
CA GLU A 787 -6.28 30.50 13.11
C GLU A 787 -5.31 31.69 13.21
N THR A 788 -4.73 31.91 14.39
CA THR A 788 -3.74 32.97 14.63
C THR A 788 -2.51 32.82 13.72
N THR A 789 -1.91 31.62 13.61
CA THR A 789 -0.75 31.39 12.74
C THR A 789 -1.05 31.64 11.26
N ILE A 790 -2.22 31.21 10.76
CA ILE A 790 -2.62 31.48 9.37
C ILE A 790 -2.76 32.99 9.12
N HIS A 791 -3.43 33.71 10.01
CA HIS A 791 -3.64 35.15 9.86
C HIS A 791 -2.35 35.96 10.03
N CYS A 792 -1.44 35.57 10.92
CA CYS A 792 -0.11 36.16 11.02
C CYS A 792 0.70 35.99 9.73
N TYR A 793 0.78 34.77 9.18
CA TYR A 793 1.49 34.54 7.91
C TYR A 793 0.85 35.29 6.74
N LEU A 794 -0.48 35.33 6.64
CA LEU A 794 -1.16 36.13 5.60
C LEU A 794 -0.82 37.62 5.72
N ALA A 795 -0.88 38.20 6.92
CA ALA A 795 -0.57 39.62 7.13
C ALA A 795 0.91 39.96 6.86
N GLU A 796 1.83 39.06 7.23
CA GLU A 796 3.27 39.18 6.93
C GLU A 796 3.53 39.12 5.42
N ILE A 797 2.89 38.18 4.71
CA ILE A 797 2.95 38.05 3.25
C ILE A 797 2.40 39.32 2.58
N GLU A 798 1.21 39.78 2.96
CA GLU A 798 0.57 40.97 2.39
C GLU A 798 1.41 42.23 2.63
N ARG A 799 1.91 42.42 3.85
CA ARG A 799 2.83 43.53 4.16
C ARG A 799 4.10 43.48 3.31
N SER A 800 4.70 42.29 3.14
CA SER A 800 5.91 42.11 2.32
C SER A 800 5.70 42.44 0.83
N MET A 801 4.46 42.49 0.35
CA MET A 801 4.13 42.95 -1.00
C MET A 801 3.75 44.44 -1.06
N GLY A 802 3.11 44.98 -0.02
CA GLY A 802 2.69 46.39 0.03
C GLY A 802 3.86 47.39 0.11
N GLU A 803 4.94 47.06 0.83
CA GLU A 803 6.12 47.93 0.94
C GLU A 803 6.89 48.07 -0.40
N GLY A 804 6.66 47.17 -1.37
CA GLY A 804 7.33 47.13 -2.67
C GLY A 804 6.74 48.02 -3.78
N SER A 805 5.74 48.87 -3.49
CA SER A 805 5.12 49.78 -4.47
C SER A 805 5.27 51.27 -4.16
N GLY A 806 5.83 51.63 -3.00
CA GLY A 806 5.85 53.01 -2.50
C GLY A 806 7.11 53.80 -2.85
N THR A 807 7.21 54.36 -4.06
CA THR A 807 8.21 55.42 -4.38
C THR A 807 7.63 56.53 -5.24
N SER A 808 7.85 57.78 -4.78
CA SER A 808 7.85 59.02 -5.57
C SER A 808 6.54 59.46 -6.23
N ALA A 809 5.55 59.82 -5.42
CA ALA A 809 4.44 60.69 -5.84
C ALA A 809 4.88 62.18 -5.98
N ALA A 810 5.91 62.45 -6.77
CA ALA A 810 6.40 63.81 -7.08
C ALA A 810 7.37 63.85 -8.29
N ASP A 811 6.86 63.95 -9.51
CA ASP A 811 7.18 65.06 -10.44
C ASP A 811 6.15 65.09 -11.59
N ASN A 812 6.28 66.05 -12.52
CA ASN A 812 5.20 66.56 -13.35
C ASN A 812 5.64 66.78 -14.81
N ARG A 813 4.97 66.14 -15.80
CA ARG A 813 4.58 66.76 -17.09
C ARG A 813 3.86 65.81 -18.08
N ILE A 814 3.19 66.45 -19.04
CA ILE A 814 2.31 65.87 -20.07
C ILE A 814 3.09 65.37 -21.29
N ARG A 815 2.71 64.20 -21.84
CA ARG A 815 2.72 63.89 -23.29
C ARG A 815 1.86 62.65 -23.60
N PRO A 816 0.85 62.74 -24.48
CA PRO A 816 0.17 61.57 -25.03
C PRO A 816 0.85 61.12 -26.33
N SER A 817 1.18 59.83 -26.45
CA SER A 817 1.65 59.24 -27.71
C SER A 817 1.19 57.78 -27.81
N THR A 818 0.48 57.48 -28.90
CA THR A 818 -0.21 56.20 -29.14
C THR A 818 0.74 55.08 -29.53
N SER A 819 0.71 53.96 -28.81
CA SER A 819 1.16 52.65 -29.33
C SER A 819 0.55 51.51 -28.49
N THR A 820 -0.13 50.57 -29.16
CA THR A 820 -0.65 49.33 -28.56
C THR A 820 0.38 48.21 -28.71
N ASN A 821 0.80 47.56 -27.61
CA ASN A 821 1.22 46.14 -27.59
C ASN A 821 1.57 45.55 -26.20
N ASP A 822 1.67 46.35 -25.13
CA ASP A 822 2.15 45.85 -23.83
C ASP A 822 1.06 45.24 -22.94
N LEU A 823 0.73 43.94 -23.14
CA LEU A 823 -0.18 43.19 -22.24
C LEU A 823 0.27 41.74 -21.92
N TYR A 824 1.52 41.36 -22.22
CA TYR A 824 2.03 40.02 -21.90
C TYR A 824 3.48 39.99 -21.37
N ASP A 825 3.93 41.04 -20.68
CA ASP A 825 5.07 40.93 -19.76
C ASP A 825 4.64 41.20 -18.31
N TYR A 826 4.61 40.14 -17.51
CA TYR A 826 4.59 40.20 -16.06
C TYR A 826 5.67 39.28 -15.47
N SER A 827 6.83 39.24 -16.14
CA SER A 827 7.96 38.44 -15.70
C SER A 827 8.77 39.16 -14.62
N GLN A 828 8.98 38.47 -13.49
CA GLN A 828 10.02 38.76 -12.50
C GLN A 828 10.06 40.16 -11.84
N LYS A 829 8.99 40.56 -11.15
CA LYS A 829 9.23 41.07 -9.78
C LYS A 829 9.59 39.89 -8.89
N ARG A 830 10.73 39.98 -8.19
CA ARG A 830 11.41 38.86 -7.55
C ARG A 830 10.78 38.51 -6.19
N HIS A 831 9.54 38.03 -6.20
CA HIS A 831 8.83 37.58 -5.02
C HIS A 831 9.61 36.46 -4.30
N LYS A 832 9.67 36.54 -2.97
CA LYS A 832 10.30 35.52 -2.12
C LYS A 832 9.53 34.21 -2.27
N THR A 833 10.16 33.16 -2.80
CA THR A 833 9.54 31.85 -2.99
C THR A 833 9.25 31.20 -1.63
N ARG A 834 8.09 30.56 -1.50
CA ARG A 834 7.60 30.03 -0.21
C ARG A 834 7.19 28.58 -0.31
N ALA A 835 7.46 27.84 0.76
CA ALA A 835 7.09 26.46 0.95
C ALA A 835 6.25 26.32 2.23
N LEU A 836 5.19 25.52 2.21
CA LEU A 836 4.31 25.33 3.37
C LEU A 836 4.35 23.88 3.87
N ALA A 837 4.81 23.66 5.10
CA ALA A 837 4.71 22.37 5.78
C ALA A 837 3.61 22.41 6.86
N VAL A 838 2.60 21.55 6.72
CA VAL A 838 1.45 21.44 7.64
C VAL A 838 1.31 20.03 8.19
N ASP A 839 0.93 19.88 9.46
CA ASP A 839 0.76 18.58 10.11
C ASP A 839 -0.70 18.09 10.13
N GLY A 840 -0.87 16.77 10.19
CA GLY A 840 -2.17 16.09 10.22
C GLY A 840 -3.07 16.47 11.39
N LYS A 841 -2.53 16.95 12.52
CA LYS A 841 -3.37 17.49 13.60
C LYS A 841 -3.94 18.85 13.22
N THR A 842 -3.12 19.75 12.68
CA THR A 842 -3.62 21.06 12.27
C THR A 842 -4.55 20.99 11.07
N LEU A 843 -4.33 20.04 10.15
CA LEU A 843 -5.29 19.74 9.08
C LEU A 843 -6.67 19.37 9.62
N THR A 844 -6.79 18.68 10.77
CA THR A 844 -8.11 18.42 11.39
C THR A 844 -8.82 19.72 11.75
N PHE A 845 -8.12 20.71 12.32
CA PHE A 845 -8.71 22.01 12.65
C PHE A 845 -9.01 22.87 11.41
N ILE A 846 -8.20 22.76 10.35
CA ILE A 846 -8.37 23.51 9.09
C ILE A 846 -9.55 22.99 8.25
N LEU A 847 -9.74 21.67 8.25
CA LEU A 847 -10.72 20.97 7.40
C LEU A 847 -12.09 20.79 8.09
N ASP A 848 -12.20 21.04 9.39
CA ASP A 848 -13.49 21.16 10.08
C ASP A 848 -14.29 22.36 9.54
N ARG A 849 -15.51 22.08 9.07
CA ARG A 849 -16.44 23.10 8.57
C ARG A 849 -16.88 24.08 9.65
N ARG A 850 -16.90 23.68 10.93
CA ARG A 850 -17.23 24.58 12.05
C ARG A 850 -16.13 25.58 12.34
N ALA A 851 -14.90 25.34 11.88
CA ALA A 851 -13.76 26.21 12.11
C ALA A 851 -13.64 27.37 11.12
N ASN A 852 -14.24 27.27 9.92
CA ASN A 852 -14.13 28.23 8.79
C ASN A 852 -12.71 28.51 8.23
N LEU A 853 -11.66 27.95 8.84
CA LEU A 853 -10.25 28.15 8.49
C LEU A 853 -9.84 27.66 7.09
N THR A 854 -10.68 26.85 6.44
CA THR A 854 -10.40 26.30 5.11
C THR A 854 -10.16 27.39 4.06
N LYS A 855 -10.91 28.50 4.09
CA LYS A 855 -10.73 29.62 3.15
C LYS A 855 -9.42 30.39 3.40
N PRO A 856 -9.10 30.86 4.62
CA PRO A 856 -7.78 31.41 4.95
C PRO A 856 -6.62 30.49 4.60
N PHE A 857 -6.72 29.19 4.88
CA PHE A 857 -5.67 28.21 4.54
C PHE A 857 -5.42 28.11 3.04
N LEU A 858 -6.47 28.00 2.22
CA LEU A 858 -6.33 27.98 0.76
C LEU A 858 -5.67 29.27 0.23
N ARG A 859 -6.08 30.43 0.76
CA ARG A 859 -5.48 31.73 0.42
C ARG A 859 -4.01 31.83 0.84
N LEU A 860 -3.59 31.15 1.91
CA LEU A 860 -2.17 31.02 2.28
C LEU A 860 -1.43 30.11 1.28
N THR A 861 -2.04 29.00 0.86
CA THR A 861 -1.42 28.07 -0.10
C THR A 861 -1.20 28.68 -1.49
N THR A 862 -2.03 29.63 -1.94
CA THR A 862 -1.81 30.35 -3.21
C THR A 862 -0.60 31.29 -3.20
N TYR A 863 0.00 31.57 -2.04
CA TYR A 863 1.27 32.30 -1.93
C TYR A 863 2.49 31.37 -1.80
N CYS A 864 2.31 30.05 -1.94
CA CYS A 864 3.36 29.04 -1.80
C CYS A 864 3.56 28.28 -3.12
N ASN A 865 4.81 28.02 -3.50
CA ASN A 865 5.14 27.25 -4.71
C ASN A 865 4.89 25.75 -4.53
N SER A 866 5.02 25.26 -3.30
CA SER A 866 4.85 23.85 -2.94
C SER A 866 4.29 23.69 -1.52
N VAL A 867 3.52 22.62 -1.33
CA VAL A 867 2.84 22.32 -0.04
C VAL A 867 3.15 20.88 0.37
N LEU A 868 3.44 20.67 1.65
CA LEU A 868 3.75 19.39 2.24
C LEU A 868 2.84 19.11 3.44
N CYS A 869 1.94 18.16 3.29
CA CYS A 869 1.07 17.66 4.35
C CYS A 869 1.69 16.42 5.00
N CYS A 870 2.07 16.53 6.26
CA CYS A 870 2.75 15.49 7.04
C CYS A 870 1.75 14.80 7.98
N ARG A 871 1.92 13.52 8.32
CA ARG A 871 0.99 12.74 9.16
C ARG A 871 -0.48 12.75 8.66
N ALA A 872 -0.69 12.92 7.36
CA ALA A 872 -2.02 13.04 6.77
C ALA A 872 -2.68 11.66 6.58
N THR A 873 -3.79 11.42 7.27
CA THR A 873 -4.58 10.18 7.14
C THR A 873 -5.24 10.07 5.76
N PRO A 874 -5.55 8.86 5.25
CA PRO A 874 -6.19 8.68 3.94
C PRO A 874 -7.48 9.49 3.77
N LEU A 875 -8.28 9.64 4.82
CA LEU A 875 -9.50 10.46 4.81
C LEU A 875 -9.18 11.96 4.65
N GLN A 876 -8.12 12.46 5.31
CA GLN A 876 -7.65 13.84 5.13
C GLN A 876 -7.07 14.06 3.72
N LYS A 877 -6.28 13.12 3.18
CA LYS A 877 -5.81 13.17 1.78
C LYS A 877 -7.00 13.25 0.81
N ALA A 878 -8.01 12.41 1.01
CA ALA A 878 -9.23 12.42 0.20
C ALA A 878 -10.08 13.69 0.37
N TYR A 879 -10.04 14.36 1.54
CA TYR A 879 -10.80 15.59 1.79
C TYR A 879 -10.08 16.84 1.29
N ILE A 880 -8.74 16.95 1.43
CA ILE A 880 -7.98 18.10 0.94
C ILE A 880 -8.06 18.22 -0.58
N VAL A 881 -7.99 17.09 -1.31
CA VAL A 881 -8.23 17.04 -2.76
C VAL A 881 -9.66 17.46 -3.13
N ARG A 882 -10.68 17.10 -2.33
CA ARG A 882 -12.07 17.56 -2.54
C ARG A 882 -12.28 19.04 -2.23
N VAL A 883 -11.42 19.64 -1.41
CA VAL A 883 -11.45 21.05 -1.03
C VAL A 883 -10.79 21.91 -2.11
N VAL A 884 -9.56 21.58 -2.54
CA VAL A 884 -8.87 22.31 -3.62
C VAL A 884 -9.61 22.15 -4.96
N ARG A 885 -10.23 21.00 -5.22
CA ARG A 885 -11.09 20.78 -6.40
C ARG A 885 -12.52 21.34 -6.23
N LYS A 886 -12.69 22.37 -5.40
CA LYS A 886 -13.94 23.09 -5.09
C LYS A 886 -13.75 24.59 -4.85
N SER A 887 -12.51 25.03 -4.61
CA SER A 887 -12.08 26.43 -4.62
C SER A 887 -11.80 26.89 -6.04
#